data_AF-A0A553ER84-F1
#
_entry.id   AF-A0A553ER84-F1
#
_cell.length_a   1.000
_cell.length_b   1.000
_cell.length_c   1.000
_cell.angle_alpha   90.00
_cell.angle_beta   90.00
_cell.angle_gamma   90.00
#
_symmetry.space_group_name_H-M   'P 1'
#
loop_
_entity.id
_entity.type
_entity.pdbx_description
1 polymer ?
#
loop_
_entity_poly.entity_id
_entity_poly.type
_entity_poly.pdbx_seq_one_letter_code
_entity_poly.pdbx_strand_id
1 'polypeptide(L)'
;MKKLWYVCMLLTLCLIGCNKTDDLWDDVNDLKTRVTALEKTVQDLNWNIEAVRELCKEGATITDIELKDGIYTITLSNGKTLKLVEETGAGALIPQMGIDNDGYWTVSYDNGVTFTQLKDKSGNPIKATAENGKTPLFQIDAETGYWQVSYDGTTYENVKDSAGNPVKATDGEAVKDKFFNSVEKVGNSFNIELRDGTKLSIPIISNFYCKFDESIVGVQRIAAGSTKDFIVHMKGVESYIITAPEGWEATLSEPSADNDEGTLTIKAPATIKTLSRAVADNTKDVSILATSGSYAAIAKIQVELGEAETRIDYYTLYNNGQDIEIGDLKVNKNDYGTPILYKAADMTEELNLMNDISQKAGAKVLLFLENGEYNFIVDKIAKINAEIVIIGRYSDSKPTLQPKLCWNLISGKLIFKNLHIDMSQINGASNATYLFNNASATESFNNLSIEDCEITEMQKNLFVTSSGNSLTFGINTIHLKNNRFLLNAPAKTGTTDTSIVLFNLGKTSNMDAFQKLTMDNNLIYNPVAIKGQIFGWTNGTAQSPDQQSIKVLLQNNTIINFVGANYHLKVYDAQSITIKKNAFYGDPSSALSSNLCAVYKAGSNPTFDVQENIAFGLAGSGKWVNFPSASTSRPSNPTTDQLTYLTENPFNATDFSTGDYSLKAPYTDYGMQNR
;
A
#
# COMPACT_ATOMS: atom_id res chain seq x y z
N MET A 1 -25.83 -8.36 -7.27
CA MET A 1 -27.26 -8.68 -7.09
C MET A 1 -27.64 -10.01 -7.77
N LYS A 2 -27.05 -11.14 -7.37
CA LYS A 2 -27.42 -12.48 -7.90
C LYS A 2 -27.78 -13.50 -6.80
N LYS A 3 -27.43 -13.24 -5.54
CA LYS A 3 -27.89 -14.02 -4.37
C LYS A 3 -29.38 -13.84 -4.05
N LEU A 4 -30.05 -12.84 -4.65
CA LEU A 4 -31.46 -12.53 -4.39
C LEU A 4 -32.44 -13.29 -5.30
N TRP A 5 -31.95 -13.88 -6.40
CA TRP A 5 -32.83 -14.53 -7.38
C TRP A 5 -33.39 -15.88 -6.88
N TYR A 6 -32.61 -16.61 -6.08
CA TYR A 6 -33.03 -17.89 -5.49
C TYR A 6 -34.10 -17.73 -4.40
N VAL A 7 -34.16 -16.57 -3.73
CA VAL A 7 -35.19 -16.28 -2.72
C VAL A 7 -36.54 -15.98 -3.40
N CYS A 8 -36.54 -15.39 -4.61
CA CYS A 8 -37.78 -15.04 -5.31
C CYS A 8 -38.42 -16.21 -6.07
N MET A 9 -37.64 -17.23 -6.48
CA MET A 9 -38.20 -18.41 -7.15
C MET A 9 -38.83 -19.43 -6.17
N LEU A 10 -38.50 -19.37 -4.88
CA LEU A 10 -39.18 -20.16 -3.84
C LEU A 10 -40.53 -19.56 -3.39
N LEU A 11 -40.80 -18.28 -3.67
CA LEU A 11 -41.98 -17.58 -3.16
C LEU A 11 -43.26 -17.78 -3.99
N THR A 12 -43.21 -18.52 -5.10
CA THR A 12 -44.39 -18.79 -5.95
C THR A 12 -45.03 -20.18 -5.74
N LEU A 13 -44.55 -20.97 -4.79
CA LEU A 13 -45.16 -22.25 -4.39
C LEU A 13 -45.80 -22.22 -2.98
N CYS A 14 -45.85 -21.06 -2.31
CA CYS A 14 -46.39 -20.94 -0.96
C CYS A 14 -47.93 -20.82 -0.87
N LEU A 15 -48.69 -21.37 -1.82
CA LEU A 15 -50.15 -21.40 -1.74
C LEU A 15 -50.67 -22.75 -2.24
N ILE A 16 -50.57 -23.78 -1.39
CA ILE A 16 -51.60 -24.77 -1.04
C ILE A 16 -50.87 -25.91 -0.28
N GLY A 17 -51.20 -26.07 1.00
CA GLY A 17 -50.88 -27.27 1.78
C GLY A 17 -49.93 -27.06 2.97
N CYS A 18 -50.46 -26.64 4.12
CA CYS A 18 -49.83 -26.91 5.41
C CYS A 18 -49.72 -28.43 5.61
N ASN A 19 -48.48 -28.93 5.75
CA ASN A 19 -48.05 -30.06 6.61
C ASN A 19 -46.64 -30.62 6.24
N LYS A 20 -45.72 -29.82 5.66
CA LYS A 20 -44.32 -30.23 5.38
C LYS A 20 -43.31 -29.07 5.38
N THR A 21 -43.50 -28.05 6.22
CA THR A 21 -42.52 -26.94 6.33
C THR A 21 -41.22 -27.38 7.01
N ASP A 22 -41.28 -28.37 7.90
CA ASP A 22 -40.11 -28.88 8.62
C ASP A 22 -39.22 -29.74 7.70
N ASP A 23 -39.82 -30.63 6.89
CA ASP A 23 -39.10 -31.45 5.89
C ASP A 23 -38.28 -30.61 4.88
N LEU A 24 -38.82 -29.47 4.44
CA LEU A 24 -38.12 -28.57 3.51
C LEU A 24 -36.95 -27.85 4.16
N TRP A 25 -37.03 -27.60 5.46
CA TRP A 25 -35.97 -26.94 6.20
C TRP A 25 -34.80 -27.91 6.46
N ASP A 26 -35.13 -29.17 6.75
CA ASP A 26 -34.16 -30.27 6.86
C ASP A 26 -33.47 -30.56 5.51
N ASP A 27 -34.22 -30.62 4.41
CA ASP A 27 -33.65 -30.82 3.06
C ASP A 27 -32.72 -29.66 2.64
N VAL A 28 -33.10 -28.41 2.95
CA VAL A 28 -32.26 -27.23 2.68
C VAL A 28 -30.99 -27.24 3.54
N ASN A 29 -31.09 -27.68 4.80
CA ASN A 29 -29.95 -27.76 5.70
C ASN A 29 -29.00 -28.92 5.34
N ASP A 30 -29.54 -30.06 4.89
CA ASP A 30 -28.76 -31.17 4.30
C ASP A 30 -28.02 -30.70 3.04
N LEU A 31 -28.71 -30.02 2.13
CA LEU A 31 -28.11 -29.51 0.89
C LEU A 31 -27.00 -28.49 1.18
N LYS A 32 -27.20 -27.58 2.15
CA LYS A 32 -26.17 -26.65 2.61
C LYS A 32 -24.96 -27.37 3.21
N THR A 33 -25.20 -28.42 3.98
CA THR A 33 -24.14 -29.25 4.57
C THR A 33 -23.33 -29.95 3.47
N ARG A 34 -24.01 -30.51 2.47
CA ARG A 34 -23.37 -31.18 1.31
C ARG A 34 -22.57 -30.23 0.42
N VAL A 35 -23.10 -29.03 0.14
CA VAL A 35 -22.37 -27.99 -0.62
C VAL A 35 -21.12 -27.55 0.13
N THR A 36 -21.23 -27.31 1.44
CA THR A 36 -20.08 -26.95 2.29
C THR A 36 -19.02 -28.06 2.30
N ALA A 37 -19.47 -29.32 2.33
CA ALA A 37 -18.59 -30.49 2.23
C ALA A 37 -17.85 -30.54 0.88
N LEU A 38 -18.57 -30.38 -0.23
CA LEU A 38 -17.99 -30.40 -1.58
C LEU A 38 -17.01 -29.24 -1.82
N GLU A 39 -17.31 -28.03 -1.33
CA GLU A 39 -16.39 -26.88 -1.38
C GLU A 39 -15.08 -27.20 -0.64
N LYS A 40 -15.18 -27.84 0.54
CA LYS A 40 -14.02 -28.31 1.29
C LYS A 40 -13.25 -29.40 0.54
N THR A 41 -13.94 -30.38 -0.05
CA THR A 41 -13.32 -31.45 -0.86
C THR A 41 -12.50 -30.87 -2.02
N VAL A 42 -13.05 -29.89 -2.75
CA VAL A 42 -12.36 -29.21 -3.86
C VAL A 42 -11.10 -28.49 -3.37
N GLN A 43 -11.20 -27.79 -2.23
CA GLN A 43 -10.06 -27.10 -1.62
C GLN A 43 -8.97 -28.10 -1.18
N ASP A 44 -9.33 -29.14 -0.44
CA ASP A 44 -8.40 -30.16 0.06
C ASP A 44 -7.68 -30.86 -1.12
N LEU A 45 -8.43 -31.17 -2.20
CA LEU A 45 -7.89 -31.74 -3.44
C LEU A 45 -6.84 -30.82 -4.08
N ASN A 46 -7.17 -29.54 -4.27
CA ASN A 46 -6.27 -28.59 -4.89
C ASN A 46 -5.02 -28.32 -4.05
N TRP A 47 -5.15 -28.26 -2.72
CA TRP A 47 -4.01 -28.21 -1.80
C TRP A 47 -3.10 -29.42 -1.96
N ASN A 48 -3.65 -30.62 -1.98
CA ASN A 48 -2.87 -31.85 -2.14
C ASN A 48 -2.15 -31.92 -3.49
N ILE A 49 -2.81 -31.53 -4.59
CA ILE A 49 -2.19 -31.48 -5.93
C ILE A 49 -1.02 -30.50 -5.95
N GLU A 50 -1.18 -29.31 -5.37
CA GLU A 50 -0.09 -28.34 -5.27
C GLU A 50 1.06 -28.88 -4.41
N ALA A 51 0.74 -29.49 -3.27
CA ALA A 51 1.76 -30.05 -2.38
C ALA A 51 2.58 -31.15 -3.09
N VAL A 52 1.92 -32.10 -3.76
CA VAL A 52 2.60 -33.14 -4.52
C VAL A 52 3.47 -32.55 -5.62
N ARG A 53 2.97 -31.56 -6.38
CA ARG A 53 3.75 -30.90 -7.44
C ARG A 53 5.06 -30.34 -6.91
N GLU A 54 4.98 -29.60 -5.81
CA GLU A 54 6.13 -28.87 -5.26
C GLU A 54 7.12 -29.82 -4.57
N LEU A 55 6.62 -30.86 -3.89
CA LEU A 55 7.44 -31.88 -3.24
C LEU A 55 8.11 -32.84 -4.22
N CYS A 56 7.55 -33.04 -5.41
CA CYS A 56 8.14 -33.85 -6.48
C CYS A 56 9.24 -33.13 -7.28
N LYS A 57 9.47 -31.83 -7.06
CA LYS A 57 10.58 -31.12 -7.74
C LYS A 57 11.91 -31.63 -7.22
N GLU A 58 12.84 -31.91 -8.14
CA GLU A 58 14.20 -32.30 -7.78
C GLU A 58 14.83 -31.25 -6.86
N GLY A 59 15.40 -31.69 -5.73
CA GLY A 59 16.03 -30.81 -4.74
C GLY A 59 15.07 -30.17 -3.73
N ALA A 60 13.76 -30.45 -3.77
CA ALA A 60 12.83 -29.98 -2.75
C ALA A 60 13.26 -30.43 -1.35
N THR A 61 13.29 -29.48 -0.41
CA THR A 61 13.67 -29.71 0.99
C THR A 61 12.71 -28.95 1.89
N ILE A 62 12.40 -29.53 3.04
CA ILE A 62 11.43 -28.99 3.99
C ILE A 62 12.18 -28.38 5.17
N THR A 63 11.83 -27.16 5.57
CA THR A 63 12.41 -26.52 6.77
C THR A 63 11.57 -26.80 8.01
N ASP A 64 10.24 -26.85 7.84
CA ASP A 64 9.31 -27.07 8.95
C ASP A 64 8.03 -27.81 8.52
N ILE A 65 7.44 -28.55 9.47
CA ILE A 65 6.15 -29.24 9.30
C ILE A 65 5.36 -29.14 10.60
N GLU A 66 4.16 -28.56 10.49
CA GLU A 66 3.17 -28.52 11.57
C GLU A 66 1.93 -29.32 11.17
N LEU A 67 1.45 -30.20 12.07
CA LEU A 67 0.17 -30.90 11.90
C LEU A 67 -0.86 -30.31 12.87
N LYS A 68 -1.92 -29.71 12.33
CA LYS A 68 -3.00 -29.13 13.13
C LYS A 68 -4.34 -29.39 12.45
N ASP A 69 -5.32 -29.83 13.23
CA ASP A 69 -6.69 -30.11 12.76
C ASP A 69 -6.75 -31.05 11.53
N GLY A 70 -5.81 -32.00 11.43
CA GLY A 70 -5.72 -32.95 10.31
C GLY A 70 -5.06 -32.39 9.03
N ILE A 71 -4.49 -31.19 9.09
CA ILE A 71 -3.82 -30.52 7.97
C ILE A 71 -2.33 -30.39 8.29
N TYR A 72 -1.48 -30.91 7.41
CA TYR A 72 -0.06 -30.64 7.41
C TYR A 72 0.20 -29.30 6.74
N THR A 73 0.84 -28.38 7.46
CA THR A 73 1.41 -27.15 6.93
C THR A 73 2.92 -27.37 6.76
N ILE A 74 3.39 -27.34 5.52
CA ILE A 74 4.76 -27.71 5.15
C ILE A 74 5.46 -26.46 4.61
N THR A 75 6.56 -26.05 5.23
CA THR A 75 7.37 -24.93 4.74
C THR A 75 8.59 -25.47 4.01
N LEU A 76 8.75 -25.09 2.74
CA LEU A 76 9.91 -25.45 1.93
C LEU A 76 11.08 -24.50 2.17
N SER A 77 12.29 -24.94 1.81
CA SER A 77 13.53 -24.15 1.92
C SER A 77 13.57 -22.87 1.07
N ASN A 78 12.67 -22.71 0.10
CA ASN A 78 12.48 -21.47 -0.64
C ASN A 78 11.43 -20.53 -0.01
N GLY A 79 10.89 -20.88 1.16
CA GLY A 79 9.88 -20.12 1.88
C GLY A 79 8.43 -20.41 1.46
N LYS A 80 8.19 -21.20 0.41
CA LYS A 80 6.83 -21.58 0.00
C LYS A 80 6.19 -22.47 1.07
N THR A 81 4.97 -22.10 1.48
CA THR A 81 4.16 -22.89 2.40
C THR A 81 3.10 -23.66 1.63
N LEU A 82 3.02 -24.97 1.88
CA LEU A 82 2.08 -25.91 1.29
C LEU A 82 1.11 -26.42 2.36
N LYS A 83 -0.11 -26.75 1.94
CA LYS A 83 -1.07 -27.46 2.78
C LYS A 83 -1.30 -28.84 2.20
N LEU A 84 -1.38 -29.84 3.07
CA LEU A 84 -1.63 -31.22 2.70
C LEU A 84 -2.58 -31.87 3.70
N VAL A 85 -3.64 -32.50 3.20
CA VAL A 85 -4.69 -33.16 3.99
C VAL A 85 -4.67 -34.65 3.69
N GLU A 86 -4.51 -35.47 4.73
CA GLU A 86 -4.47 -36.93 4.58
C GLU A 86 -5.87 -37.50 4.28
N GLU A 87 -6.88 -37.04 5.01
CA GLU A 87 -8.28 -37.47 4.86
C GLU A 87 -9.12 -36.31 4.34
N THR A 88 -9.51 -36.36 3.06
CA THR A 88 -10.41 -35.38 2.47
C THR A 88 -11.82 -35.58 3.01
N GLY A 89 -12.48 -34.50 3.42
CA GLY A 89 -13.82 -34.59 4.00
C GLY A 89 -14.90 -34.89 2.95
N ALA A 90 -15.84 -35.76 3.36
CA ALA A 90 -17.23 -35.90 2.91
C ALA A 90 -17.54 -36.58 1.57
N GLY A 91 -17.77 -37.90 1.63
CA GLY A 91 -18.91 -38.58 1.01
C GLY A 91 -19.21 -38.39 -0.49
N ALA A 92 -18.23 -37.98 -1.29
CA ALA A 92 -18.32 -37.82 -2.72
C ALA A 92 -17.17 -38.56 -3.40
N LEU A 93 -17.42 -39.09 -4.60
CA LEU A 93 -16.39 -39.71 -5.43
C LEU A 93 -15.41 -38.61 -5.89
N ILE A 94 -14.21 -38.63 -5.32
CA ILE A 94 -13.14 -37.68 -5.67
C ILE A 94 -12.27 -38.22 -6.81
N PRO A 95 -11.90 -37.40 -7.80
CA PRO A 95 -10.83 -37.74 -8.72
C PRO A 95 -9.54 -38.04 -7.95
N GLN A 96 -8.98 -39.24 -8.15
CA GLN A 96 -7.74 -39.64 -7.50
C GLN A 96 -6.56 -39.31 -8.41
N MET A 97 -5.62 -38.52 -7.91
CA MET A 97 -4.48 -38.06 -8.69
C MET A 97 -3.26 -38.95 -8.45
N GLY A 98 -2.41 -39.06 -9.47
CA GLY A 98 -1.14 -39.78 -9.43
C GLY A 98 -0.11 -39.15 -10.37
N ILE A 99 1.08 -39.74 -10.40
CA ILE A 99 2.16 -39.38 -11.32
C ILE A 99 2.73 -40.66 -11.91
N ASP A 100 2.71 -40.79 -13.24
CA ASP A 100 3.29 -41.97 -13.88
C ASP A 100 4.84 -41.94 -13.89
N ASN A 101 5.45 -43.05 -14.31
CA ASN A 101 6.90 -43.20 -14.36
C ASN A 101 7.62 -42.17 -15.25
N ASP A 102 6.91 -41.56 -16.20
CA ASP A 102 7.45 -40.53 -17.10
C ASP A 102 7.27 -39.10 -16.52
N GLY A 103 6.67 -38.99 -15.34
CA GLY A 103 6.45 -37.75 -14.61
C GLY A 103 5.22 -36.96 -15.05
N TYR A 104 4.24 -37.59 -15.70
CA TYR A 104 2.99 -36.96 -16.10
C TYR A 104 1.90 -37.13 -15.05
N TRP A 105 1.05 -36.11 -14.91
CA TRP A 105 -0.13 -36.21 -14.07
C TRP A 105 -1.06 -37.29 -14.60
N THR A 106 -1.42 -38.22 -13.72
CA THR A 106 -2.47 -39.20 -13.97
C THR A 106 -3.65 -38.97 -13.05
N VAL A 107 -4.80 -39.46 -13.48
CA VAL A 107 -6.04 -39.34 -12.73
C VAL A 107 -6.88 -40.60 -12.91
N SER A 108 -7.47 -41.05 -11.80
CA SER A 108 -8.42 -42.14 -11.74
C SER A 108 -9.80 -41.61 -11.32
N TYR A 109 -10.83 -42.14 -11.97
CA TYR A 109 -12.23 -41.78 -11.77
C TYR A 109 -13.09 -42.98 -11.37
N ASP A 110 -12.48 -44.13 -11.14
CA ASP A 110 -13.09 -45.41 -10.81
C ASP A 110 -12.54 -45.94 -9.47
N ASN A 111 -12.26 -45.01 -8.54
CA ASN A 111 -11.71 -45.29 -7.21
C ASN A 111 -10.34 -46.00 -7.23
N GLY A 112 -9.45 -45.55 -8.11
CA GLY A 112 -8.06 -46.01 -8.17
C GLY A 112 -7.86 -47.29 -8.97
N VAL A 113 -8.89 -47.77 -9.68
CA VAL A 113 -8.80 -49.02 -10.48
C VAL A 113 -8.03 -48.77 -11.77
N THR A 114 -8.27 -47.65 -12.46
CA THR A 114 -7.52 -47.24 -13.66
C THR A 114 -7.08 -45.79 -13.60
N PHE A 115 -5.83 -45.53 -13.96
CA PHE A 115 -5.25 -44.19 -14.08
C PHE A 115 -5.01 -43.84 -15.55
N THR A 116 -5.36 -42.61 -15.93
CA THR A 116 -5.13 -42.07 -17.28
C THR A 116 -4.38 -40.74 -17.20
N GLN A 117 -3.52 -40.45 -18.19
CA GLN A 117 -2.80 -39.16 -18.24
C GLN A 117 -3.77 -38.01 -18.47
N LEU A 118 -3.61 -36.93 -17.69
CA LEU A 118 -4.25 -35.65 -17.97
C LEU A 118 -3.67 -35.07 -19.27
N LYS A 119 -4.54 -34.51 -20.12
CA LYS A 119 -4.18 -33.95 -21.42
C LYS A 119 -4.68 -32.52 -21.57
N ASP A 120 -3.89 -31.68 -22.24
CA ASP A 120 -4.33 -30.34 -22.64
C ASP A 120 -5.38 -30.39 -23.77
N LYS A 121 -5.90 -29.21 -24.15
CA LYS A 121 -6.82 -28.99 -25.28
C LYS A 121 -6.31 -29.54 -26.62
N SER A 122 -5.00 -29.69 -26.77
CA SER A 122 -4.34 -30.20 -27.97
C SER A 122 -4.07 -31.72 -27.87
N GLY A 123 -4.45 -32.37 -26.77
CA GLY A 123 -4.29 -33.79 -26.54
C GLY A 123 -2.92 -34.20 -25.98
N ASN A 124 -2.08 -33.25 -25.58
CA ASN A 124 -0.74 -33.52 -25.05
C ASN A 124 -0.79 -33.84 -23.55
N PRO A 125 -0.08 -34.88 -23.07
CA PRO A 125 0.04 -35.17 -21.64
C PRO A 125 0.64 -34.02 -20.83
N ILE A 126 0.13 -33.79 -19.61
CA ILE A 126 0.59 -32.71 -18.72
C ILE A 126 1.67 -33.21 -17.77
N LYS A 127 2.87 -32.62 -17.84
CA LYS A 127 4.01 -33.01 -16.99
C LYS A 127 3.92 -32.39 -15.60
N ALA A 128 4.09 -33.20 -14.55
CA ALA A 128 4.08 -32.80 -13.16
C ALA A 128 5.46 -32.33 -12.65
N THR A 129 6.53 -32.94 -13.16
CA THR A 129 7.89 -32.85 -12.58
C THR A 129 8.81 -31.79 -13.19
N ALA A 130 8.39 -31.10 -14.26
CA ALA A 130 9.21 -30.08 -14.91
C ALA A 130 9.01 -28.68 -14.28
N GLU A 131 10.03 -27.82 -14.39
CA GLU A 131 9.99 -26.42 -13.89
C GLU A 131 8.79 -25.62 -14.47
N ASN A 132 8.39 -25.93 -15.72
CA ASN A 132 7.22 -25.37 -16.40
C ASN A 132 5.98 -26.30 -16.40
N GLY A 133 5.96 -27.34 -15.56
CA GLY A 133 4.83 -28.27 -15.46
C GLY A 133 3.57 -27.54 -15.00
N LYS A 134 2.43 -27.76 -15.67
CA LYS A 134 1.16 -27.11 -15.31
C LYS A 134 0.55 -27.82 -14.10
N THR A 135 0.16 -27.07 -13.06
CA THR A 135 -0.69 -27.63 -11.98
C THR A 135 -2.15 -27.64 -12.45
N PRO A 136 -2.83 -28.79 -12.48
CA PRO A 136 -4.27 -28.81 -12.71
C PRO A 136 -5.01 -28.19 -11.51
N LEU A 137 -6.09 -27.46 -11.78
CA LEU A 137 -6.98 -26.86 -10.79
C LEU A 137 -8.38 -27.41 -10.97
N PHE A 138 -8.93 -28.05 -9.94
CA PHE A 138 -10.25 -28.67 -9.98
C PHE A 138 -11.32 -27.75 -9.39
N GLN A 139 -12.53 -27.85 -9.94
CA GLN A 139 -13.74 -27.27 -9.37
C GLN A 139 -14.95 -28.16 -9.65
N ILE A 140 -16.09 -27.82 -9.05
CA ILE A 140 -17.39 -28.39 -9.41
C ILE A 140 -18.18 -27.32 -10.13
N ASP A 141 -18.68 -27.66 -11.31
CA ASP A 141 -19.62 -26.81 -12.05
C ASP A 141 -20.91 -26.68 -11.23
N ALA A 142 -21.21 -25.45 -10.80
CA ALA A 142 -22.33 -25.19 -9.90
C ALA A 142 -23.71 -25.42 -10.55
N GLU A 143 -23.81 -25.38 -11.89
CA GLU A 143 -25.08 -25.56 -12.60
C GLU A 143 -25.38 -27.04 -12.86
N THR A 144 -24.34 -27.81 -13.16
CA THR A 144 -24.48 -29.20 -13.61
C THR A 144 -24.03 -30.24 -12.58
N GLY A 145 -23.24 -29.83 -11.58
CA GLY A 145 -22.67 -30.70 -10.56
C GLY A 145 -21.56 -31.61 -11.09
N TYR A 146 -21.00 -31.34 -12.27
CA TYR A 146 -19.88 -32.10 -12.84
C TYR A 146 -18.53 -31.55 -12.38
N TRP A 147 -17.57 -32.45 -12.22
CA TRP A 147 -16.18 -32.08 -12.01
C TRP A 147 -15.63 -31.36 -13.25
N GLN A 148 -14.87 -30.31 -13.01
CA GLN A 148 -14.14 -29.56 -14.03
C GLN A 148 -12.67 -29.40 -13.65
N VAL A 149 -11.80 -29.36 -14.66
CA VAL A 149 -10.35 -29.16 -14.50
C VAL A 149 -9.89 -27.99 -15.38
N SER A 150 -8.99 -27.18 -14.84
CA SER A 150 -8.29 -26.11 -15.55
C SER A 150 -6.78 -26.36 -15.54
N TYR A 151 -6.12 -25.98 -16.62
CA TYR A 151 -4.65 -26.07 -16.76
C TYR A 151 -3.98 -24.69 -16.89
N ASP A 152 -4.76 -23.62 -16.98
CA ASP A 152 -4.33 -22.23 -17.10
C ASP A 152 -4.94 -21.34 -16.00
N GLY A 153 -5.71 -21.94 -15.07
CA GLY A 153 -6.42 -21.27 -13.99
C GLY A 153 -7.67 -20.47 -14.42
N THR A 154 -7.99 -20.42 -15.71
CA THR A 154 -9.04 -19.53 -16.24
C THR A 154 -10.05 -20.26 -17.14
N THR A 155 -9.61 -21.25 -17.89
CA THR A 155 -10.46 -22.08 -18.74
C THR A 155 -10.64 -23.46 -18.12
N TYR A 156 -11.90 -23.88 -17.98
CA TYR A 156 -12.30 -25.12 -17.34
C TYR A 156 -12.99 -26.04 -18.33
N GLU A 157 -12.71 -27.33 -18.22
CA GLU A 157 -13.34 -28.37 -19.02
C GLU A 157 -13.89 -29.48 -18.13
N ASN A 158 -15.01 -30.07 -18.56
CA ASN A 158 -15.59 -31.20 -17.85
C ASN A 158 -14.59 -32.35 -17.81
N VAL A 159 -14.36 -32.84 -16.60
CA VAL A 159 -13.64 -34.08 -16.33
C VAL A 159 -14.43 -35.24 -16.92
N LYS A 160 -13.76 -36.13 -17.66
CA LYS A 160 -14.39 -37.26 -18.37
C LYS A 160 -13.86 -38.59 -17.88
N ASP A 161 -14.75 -39.59 -17.77
CA ASP A 161 -14.40 -40.97 -17.47
C ASP A 161 -13.69 -41.66 -18.66
N SER A 162 -13.31 -42.94 -18.49
CA SER A 162 -12.65 -43.76 -19.51
C SER A 162 -13.51 -44.01 -20.76
N ALA A 163 -14.82 -43.77 -20.68
CA ALA A 163 -15.77 -43.84 -21.79
C ALA A 163 -16.06 -42.47 -22.43
N GLY A 164 -15.48 -41.38 -21.91
CA GLY A 164 -15.63 -40.02 -22.44
C GLY A 164 -16.82 -39.23 -21.87
N ASN A 165 -17.51 -39.74 -20.85
CA ASN A 165 -18.68 -39.08 -20.24
C ASN A 165 -18.27 -38.13 -19.10
N PRO A 166 -18.93 -36.98 -18.90
CA PRO A 166 -18.69 -36.10 -17.76
C PRO A 166 -18.91 -36.78 -16.40
N VAL A 167 -17.98 -36.57 -15.45
CA VAL A 167 -18.02 -37.19 -14.11
C VAL A 167 -18.76 -36.29 -13.12
N LYS A 168 -19.85 -36.79 -12.52
CA LYS A 168 -20.69 -36.04 -11.58
C LYS A 168 -20.16 -36.13 -10.17
N ALA A 169 -20.24 -35.03 -9.40
CA ALA A 169 -19.75 -34.95 -8.02
C ALA A 169 -20.66 -35.64 -6.97
N THR A 170 -21.66 -36.43 -7.38
CA THR A 170 -22.59 -37.14 -6.48
C THR A 170 -23.13 -38.42 -7.11
N ASP A 171 -22.95 -39.57 -6.43
CA ASP A 171 -23.76 -40.81 -6.42
C ASP A 171 -22.92 -42.05 -5.97
N GLY A 172 -22.19 -41.95 -4.84
CA GLY A 172 -21.43 -43.07 -4.28
C GLY A 172 -21.62 -43.17 -2.76
N GLU A 173 -21.72 -44.39 -2.23
CA GLU A 173 -21.62 -44.61 -0.78
C GLU A 173 -20.30 -44.03 -0.29
N ALA A 174 -20.36 -43.23 0.78
CA ALA A 174 -19.23 -42.55 1.39
C ALA A 174 -18.21 -43.54 1.95
N VAL A 175 -17.40 -44.14 1.08
CA VAL A 175 -16.15 -44.79 1.48
C VAL A 175 -15.17 -43.66 1.78
N LYS A 176 -14.39 -43.80 2.85
CA LYS A 176 -13.40 -42.83 3.30
C LYS A 176 -12.30 -42.69 2.24
N ASP A 177 -12.54 -41.85 1.24
CA ASP A 177 -11.61 -41.64 0.14
C ASP A 177 -10.44 -40.78 0.63
N LYS A 178 -9.31 -41.43 0.91
CA LYS A 178 -8.03 -40.74 1.15
C LYS A 178 -7.41 -40.34 -0.17
N PHE A 179 -6.77 -39.16 -0.24
CA PHE A 179 -5.97 -38.77 -1.41
C PHE A 179 -4.60 -39.47 -1.42
N PHE A 180 -4.12 -39.91 -0.26
CA PHE A 180 -2.84 -40.61 -0.09
C PHE A 180 -3.06 -42.00 0.52
N ASN A 181 -2.19 -42.97 0.22
CA ASN A 181 -2.15 -44.24 0.94
C ASN A 181 -1.59 -44.04 2.36
N SER A 182 -0.57 -43.19 2.52
CA SER A 182 -0.01 -42.80 3.81
C SER A 182 0.71 -41.45 3.73
N VAL A 183 0.69 -40.69 4.82
CA VAL A 183 1.47 -39.47 5.02
C VAL A 183 2.07 -39.52 6.42
N GLU A 184 3.39 -39.56 6.52
CA GLU A 184 4.05 -39.68 7.83
C GLU A 184 5.38 -38.92 7.89
N LYS A 185 5.64 -38.31 9.05
CA LYS A 185 6.94 -37.75 9.40
C LYS A 185 7.73 -38.79 10.18
N VAL A 186 8.80 -39.32 9.58
CA VAL A 186 9.68 -40.31 10.20
C VAL A 186 11.08 -39.73 10.32
N GLY A 187 11.48 -39.39 11.55
CA GLY A 187 12.76 -38.73 11.81
C GLY A 187 12.88 -37.40 11.06
N ASN A 188 13.93 -37.28 10.23
CA ASN A 188 14.19 -36.10 9.40
C ASN A 188 13.69 -36.27 7.96
N SER A 189 12.69 -37.12 7.73
CA SER A 189 12.08 -37.32 6.42
C SER A 189 10.56 -37.21 6.51
N PHE A 190 9.98 -36.57 5.51
CA PHE A 190 8.54 -36.56 5.27
C PHE A 190 8.22 -37.54 4.14
N ASN A 191 7.49 -38.60 4.47
CA ASN A 191 7.19 -39.70 3.57
C ASN A 191 5.73 -39.64 3.14
N ILE A 192 5.50 -39.71 1.83
CA ILE A 192 4.17 -39.70 1.23
C ILE A 192 4.08 -40.90 0.28
N GLU A 193 3.01 -41.67 0.40
CA GLU A 193 2.65 -42.69 -0.59
C GLU A 193 1.39 -42.25 -1.34
N LEU A 194 1.52 -42.01 -2.65
CA LEU A 194 0.40 -41.68 -3.53
C LEU A 194 -0.45 -42.94 -3.80
N ARG A 195 -1.67 -42.75 -4.33
CA ARG A 195 -2.60 -43.87 -4.60
C ARG A 195 -2.11 -44.87 -5.64
N ASP A 196 -1.31 -44.42 -6.60
CA ASP A 196 -0.67 -45.28 -7.59
C ASP A 196 0.52 -46.10 -7.04
N GLY A 197 0.87 -45.90 -5.75
CA GLY A 197 1.99 -46.56 -5.07
C GLY A 197 3.31 -45.79 -5.14
N THR A 198 3.35 -44.63 -5.79
CA THR A 198 4.53 -43.75 -5.83
C THR A 198 4.91 -43.29 -4.42
N LYS A 199 6.20 -43.43 -4.08
CA LYS A 199 6.73 -43.05 -2.76
C LYS A 199 7.62 -41.83 -2.89
N LEU A 200 7.27 -40.78 -2.17
CA LEU A 200 8.07 -39.57 -2.02
C LEU A 200 8.69 -39.57 -0.63
N SER A 201 10.00 -39.28 -0.56
CA SER A 201 10.70 -39.09 0.71
C SER A 201 11.50 -37.79 0.64
N ILE A 202 10.99 -36.77 1.33
CA ILE A 202 11.54 -35.41 1.27
C ILE A 202 12.30 -35.15 2.57
N PRO A 203 13.58 -34.75 2.52
CA PRO A 203 14.35 -34.49 3.73
C PRO A 203 13.89 -33.18 4.41
N ILE A 204 13.88 -33.22 5.74
CA ILE A 204 13.58 -32.09 6.62
C ILE A 204 14.92 -31.52 7.12
N ILE A 205 15.30 -30.37 6.59
CA ILE A 205 16.55 -29.66 6.88
C ILE A 205 16.21 -28.27 7.43
N SER A 206 15.96 -28.17 8.72
CA SER A 206 15.50 -26.92 9.36
C SER A 206 16.51 -25.76 9.25
N ASN A 207 17.79 -26.06 9.13
CA ASN A 207 18.86 -25.05 9.07
C ASN A 207 19.29 -24.67 7.65
N PHE A 208 18.58 -25.09 6.60
CA PHE A 208 18.91 -24.74 5.22
C PHE A 208 17.72 -24.06 4.53
N TYR A 209 17.85 -22.76 4.25
CA TYR A 209 16.88 -22.03 3.44
C TYR A 209 17.49 -20.81 2.74
N CYS A 210 16.84 -20.42 1.65
CA CYS A 210 17.03 -19.16 0.95
C CYS A 210 15.66 -18.70 0.46
N LYS A 211 15.11 -17.65 1.06
CA LYS A 211 13.76 -17.15 0.73
C LYS A 211 13.73 -15.64 0.74
N PHE A 212 12.91 -15.05 -0.13
CA PHE A 212 12.60 -13.63 -0.04
C PHE A 212 11.74 -13.36 1.19
N ASP A 213 11.83 -12.14 1.71
CA ASP A 213 10.93 -11.69 2.75
C ASP A 213 9.45 -11.80 2.31
N GLU A 214 8.57 -12.19 3.23
CA GLU A 214 7.14 -12.44 2.94
C GLU A 214 6.40 -11.18 2.45
N SER A 215 6.94 -9.98 2.72
CA SER A 215 6.40 -8.72 2.21
C SER A 215 6.59 -8.53 0.70
N ILE A 216 7.48 -9.29 0.06
CA ILE A 216 7.82 -9.16 -1.36
C ILE A 216 6.85 -10.00 -2.20
N VAL A 217 5.88 -9.34 -2.82
CA VAL A 217 4.85 -9.97 -3.64
C VAL A 217 4.77 -9.39 -5.04
N GLY A 218 4.44 -10.23 -6.02
CA GLY A 218 4.20 -9.82 -7.40
C GLY A 218 5.44 -9.34 -8.16
N VAL A 219 5.19 -8.72 -9.31
CA VAL A 219 6.24 -8.20 -10.21
C VAL A 219 6.78 -6.87 -9.69
N GLN A 220 8.10 -6.78 -9.58
CA GLN A 220 8.84 -5.63 -9.08
C GLN A 220 9.19 -4.67 -10.23
N ARG A 221 8.48 -3.54 -10.30
CA ARG A 221 8.80 -2.48 -11.25
C ARG A 221 9.93 -1.60 -10.73
N ILE A 222 11.02 -1.47 -11.49
CA ILE A 222 12.21 -0.69 -11.13
C ILE A 222 12.48 0.32 -12.25
N ALA A 223 12.53 1.61 -11.90
CA ALA A 223 12.75 2.70 -12.85
C ALA A 223 14.04 2.49 -13.67
N ALA A 224 14.01 2.84 -14.95
CA ALA A 224 15.13 2.58 -15.85
C ALA A 224 16.41 3.27 -15.38
N GLY A 225 17.49 2.49 -15.21
CA GLY A 225 18.78 2.95 -14.71
C GLY A 225 18.91 3.02 -13.18
N SER A 226 17.82 2.79 -12.44
CA SER A 226 17.80 2.85 -10.98
C SER A 226 18.02 1.47 -10.33
N THR A 227 18.31 1.48 -9.02
CA THR A 227 18.45 0.28 -8.18
C THR A 227 17.28 0.13 -7.22
N LYS A 228 17.00 -1.11 -6.81
CA LYS A 228 16.05 -1.43 -5.73
C LYS A 228 16.58 -2.61 -4.90
N ASP A 229 16.41 -2.50 -3.59
CA ASP A 229 16.88 -3.50 -2.63
C ASP A 229 15.75 -4.40 -2.14
N PHE A 230 16.08 -5.66 -1.88
CA PHE A 230 15.17 -6.70 -1.42
C PHE A 230 15.81 -7.49 -0.28
N ILE A 231 15.03 -7.78 0.77
CA ILE A 231 15.48 -8.61 1.89
C ILE A 231 15.36 -10.09 1.49
N VAL A 232 16.45 -10.82 1.71
CA VAL A 232 16.55 -12.27 1.49
C VAL A 232 17.00 -12.93 2.79
N HIS A 233 16.22 -13.88 3.29
CA HIS A 233 16.54 -14.69 4.45
C HIS A 233 17.33 -15.93 4.02
N MET A 234 18.54 -16.11 4.51
CA MET A 234 19.46 -17.20 4.15
C MET A 234 20.13 -17.82 5.36
N LYS A 235 19.96 -19.13 5.53
CA LYS A 235 20.58 -19.91 6.60
C LYS A 235 21.17 -21.20 6.05
N GLY A 236 22.35 -21.58 6.53
CA GLY A 236 23.03 -22.83 6.18
C GLY A 236 23.43 -22.96 4.70
N VAL A 237 23.49 -21.85 3.97
CA VAL A 237 23.89 -21.80 2.56
C VAL A 237 25.42 -21.81 2.47
N GLU A 238 25.98 -22.80 1.78
CA GLU A 238 27.42 -22.94 1.55
C GLU A 238 27.88 -22.18 0.30
N SER A 239 27.06 -22.19 -0.75
CA SER A 239 27.32 -21.42 -1.97
C SER A 239 26.02 -21.03 -2.67
N TYR A 240 26.06 -19.95 -3.46
CA TYR A 240 24.90 -19.50 -4.23
C TYR A 240 25.28 -18.97 -5.61
N ILE A 241 24.30 -18.96 -6.52
CA ILE A 241 24.39 -18.36 -7.84
C ILE A 241 23.20 -17.42 -8.03
N ILE A 242 23.47 -16.19 -8.46
CA ILE A 242 22.43 -15.23 -8.84
C ILE A 242 22.30 -15.22 -10.36
N THR A 243 21.08 -15.32 -10.85
CA THR A 243 20.76 -15.11 -12.27
C THR A 243 19.78 -13.95 -12.38
N ALA A 244 20.03 -13.03 -13.30
CA ALA A 244 19.14 -11.90 -13.61
C ALA A 244 18.86 -11.86 -15.12
N PRO A 245 17.74 -11.22 -15.55
CA PRO A 245 17.46 -11.06 -16.97
C PRO A 245 18.52 -10.23 -17.69
N GLU A 246 18.61 -10.35 -19.01
CA GLU A 246 19.60 -9.63 -19.81
C GLU A 246 19.53 -8.10 -19.55
N GLY A 247 20.66 -7.50 -19.20
CA GLY A 247 20.78 -6.06 -18.93
C GLY A 247 20.44 -5.63 -17.50
N TRP A 248 19.90 -6.54 -16.68
CA TRP A 248 19.74 -6.34 -15.24
C TRP A 248 20.99 -6.78 -14.51
N GLU A 249 21.39 -6.04 -13.47
CA GLU A 249 22.48 -6.44 -12.57
C GLU A 249 21.88 -6.81 -11.22
N ALA A 250 22.38 -7.86 -10.57
CA ALA A 250 21.92 -8.27 -9.26
C ALA A 250 23.12 -8.69 -8.38
N THR A 251 23.17 -8.19 -7.16
CA THR A 251 24.21 -8.49 -6.17
C THR A 251 23.58 -8.76 -4.82
N LEU A 252 24.15 -9.69 -4.07
CA LEU A 252 23.64 -10.11 -2.76
C LEU A 252 24.72 -9.88 -1.70
N SER A 253 24.35 -9.24 -0.58
CA SER A 253 25.24 -9.06 0.57
C SER A 253 25.43 -10.36 1.35
N GLU A 254 26.45 -10.40 2.22
CA GLU A 254 26.53 -11.44 3.24
C GLU A 254 25.32 -11.34 4.20
N PRO A 255 24.70 -12.47 4.58
CA PRO A 255 23.61 -12.47 5.56
C PRO A 255 24.11 -12.10 6.96
N SER A 256 23.31 -11.32 7.68
CA SER A 256 23.52 -10.98 9.08
C SER A 256 23.43 -12.22 9.97
N ALA A 257 24.36 -12.36 10.91
CA ALA A 257 24.41 -13.48 11.85
C ALA A 257 23.28 -13.48 12.89
N ASP A 258 22.62 -12.33 13.10
CA ASP A 258 21.61 -12.17 14.15
C ASP A 258 20.20 -12.60 13.69
N ASN A 259 19.90 -12.44 12.40
CA ASN A 259 18.56 -12.63 11.84
C ASN A 259 18.55 -13.34 10.48
N ASP A 260 19.69 -13.85 10.01
CA ASP A 260 19.83 -14.54 8.72
C ASP A 260 19.49 -13.66 7.49
N GLU A 261 19.49 -12.33 7.61
CA GLU A 261 19.07 -11.40 6.54
C GLU A 261 20.25 -10.91 5.68
N GLY A 262 20.14 -11.07 4.37
CA GLY A 262 20.98 -10.41 3.36
C GLY A 262 20.16 -9.46 2.46
N THR A 263 20.84 -8.54 1.80
CA THR A 263 20.24 -7.58 0.87
C THR A 263 20.58 -7.94 -0.56
N LEU A 264 19.56 -8.26 -1.37
CA LEU A 264 19.67 -8.37 -2.82
C LEU A 264 19.40 -7.01 -3.45
N THR A 265 20.44 -6.39 -4.01
CA THR A 265 20.33 -5.15 -4.80
C THR A 265 20.17 -5.52 -6.27
N ILE A 266 19.09 -5.05 -6.89
CA ILE A 266 18.82 -5.21 -8.32
C ILE A 266 18.89 -3.85 -9.01
N LYS A 267 19.63 -3.77 -10.11
CA LYS A 267 19.72 -2.59 -10.96
C LYS A 267 19.02 -2.83 -12.29
N ALA A 268 18.11 -1.92 -12.63
CA ALA A 268 17.42 -1.94 -13.90
C ALA A 268 18.33 -1.40 -15.03
N PRO A 269 18.21 -1.93 -16.26
CA PRO A 269 18.88 -1.37 -17.42
C PRO A 269 18.42 0.08 -17.69
N ALA A 270 19.31 0.94 -18.17
CA ALA A 270 18.98 2.34 -18.48
C ALA A 270 18.08 2.51 -19.73
N THR A 271 18.00 1.49 -20.58
CA THR A 271 17.21 1.50 -21.83
C THR A 271 16.60 0.14 -22.06
N ILE A 272 15.39 0.08 -22.63
CA ILE A 272 14.79 -1.15 -23.16
C ILE A 272 15.70 -1.68 -24.26
N LYS A 273 16.44 -2.76 -23.99
CA LYS A 273 17.02 -3.57 -25.06
C LYS A 273 15.93 -4.52 -25.57
N THR A 274 15.70 -4.53 -26.87
CA THR A 274 14.83 -5.51 -27.51
C THR A 274 15.45 -6.90 -27.34
N LEU A 275 14.73 -7.78 -26.63
CA LEU A 275 15.16 -9.13 -26.29
C LEU A 275 15.38 -9.97 -27.57
N SER A 276 16.53 -10.62 -27.67
CA SER A 276 16.73 -11.69 -28.64
C SER A 276 16.06 -12.97 -28.12
N ARG A 277 15.36 -13.72 -28.98
CA ARG A 277 14.58 -14.91 -28.58
C ARG A 277 15.50 -15.98 -27.98
N ALA A 278 15.46 -16.15 -26.66
CA ALA A 278 15.95 -17.35 -25.98
C ALA A 278 14.84 -18.42 -25.88
N VAL A 279 15.23 -19.69 -25.75
CA VAL A 279 14.32 -20.87 -25.77
C VAL A 279 13.70 -21.16 -24.38
N ALA A 280 13.99 -20.34 -23.37
CA ALA A 280 13.31 -20.31 -22.08
C ALA A 280 12.98 -18.84 -21.72
N ASP A 281 11.74 -18.56 -21.31
CA ASP A 281 11.29 -17.20 -20.95
C ASP A 281 11.72 -16.85 -19.52
N ASN A 282 12.98 -16.46 -19.36
CA ASN A 282 13.54 -15.90 -18.11
C ASN A 282 13.61 -14.37 -18.15
N THR A 283 12.78 -13.73 -18.98
CA THR A 283 12.89 -12.31 -19.32
C THR A 283 12.59 -11.36 -18.15
N LYS A 284 12.07 -11.90 -17.05
CA LYS A 284 11.69 -11.17 -15.83
C LYS A 284 12.24 -11.77 -14.54
N ASP A 285 12.81 -12.96 -14.54
CA ASP A 285 13.14 -13.65 -13.29
C ASP A 285 14.54 -13.24 -12.79
N VAL A 286 14.61 -12.69 -11.59
CA VAL A 286 15.84 -12.67 -10.79
C VAL A 286 15.77 -13.82 -9.79
N SER A 287 16.77 -14.69 -9.81
CA SER A 287 16.77 -15.93 -9.02
C SER A 287 18.06 -16.13 -8.26
N ILE A 288 17.94 -16.72 -7.07
CA ILE A 288 19.05 -17.15 -6.23
C ILE A 288 18.95 -18.67 -6.09
N LEU A 289 19.91 -19.39 -6.67
CA LEU A 289 20.12 -20.81 -6.44
C LEU A 289 21.12 -20.95 -5.29
N ALA A 290 20.62 -21.27 -4.10
CA ALA A 290 21.42 -21.54 -2.91
C ALA A 290 21.64 -23.05 -2.75
N THR A 291 22.82 -23.46 -2.29
CA THR A 291 23.19 -24.87 -2.13
C THR A 291 23.88 -25.13 -0.80
N SER A 292 23.73 -26.35 -0.29
CA SER A 292 24.38 -26.85 0.92
C SER A 292 24.53 -28.37 0.78
N GLY A 293 25.75 -28.86 0.56
CA GLY A 293 26.00 -30.25 0.20
C GLY A 293 25.20 -30.71 -1.03
N SER A 294 24.31 -31.70 -0.85
CA SER A 294 23.42 -32.22 -1.89
C SER A 294 22.05 -31.52 -1.97
N TYR A 295 21.83 -30.49 -1.16
CA TYR A 295 20.56 -29.77 -1.09
C TYR A 295 20.64 -28.46 -1.87
N ALA A 296 19.51 -28.08 -2.49
CA ALA A 296 19.37 -26.84 -3.23
C ALA A 296 18.07 -26.13 -2.86
N ALA A 297 18.08 -24.81 -2.89
CA ALA A 297 16.90 -23.96 -2.73
C ALA A 297 16.94 -22.88 -3.82
N ILE A 298 15.82 -22.68 -4.52
CA ILE A 298 15.70 -21.64 -5.54
C ILE A 298 14.66 -20.62 -5.08
N ALA A 299 15.12 -19.42 -4.77
CA ALA A 299 14.27 -18.25 -4.53
C ALA A 299 14.17 -17.43 -5.83
N LYS A 300 12.97 -16.95 -6.17
CA LYS A 300 12.75 -16.11 -7.36
C LYS A 300 11.89 -14.90 -7.04
N ILE A 301 12.20 -13.77 -7.68
CA ILE A 301 11.31 -12.62 -7.83
C ILE A 301 11.25 -12.22 -9.30
N GLN A 302 10.15 -11.57 -9.69
CA GLN A 302 9.96 -11.08 -11.05
C GLN A 302 10.19 -9.58 -11.10
N VAL A 303 10.87 -9.09 -12.14
CA VAL A 303 11.15 -7.67 -12.36
C VAL A 303 10.58 -7.17 -13.68
N GLU A 304 10.22 -5.88 -13.71
CA GLU A 304 9.80 -5.15 -14.90
C GLU A 304 10.48 -3.78 -14.96
N LEU A 305 10.83 -3.35 -16.17
CA LEU A 305 11.41 -2.02 -16.36
C LEU A 305 10.32 -0.95 -16.21
N GLY A 306 10.52 -0.03 -15.27
CA GLY A 306 9.70 1.17 -15.08
C GLY A 306 10.17 2.33 -15.98
N GLU A 307 9.40 3.42 -16.01
CA GLU A 307 9.80 4.64 -16.72
C GLU A 307 11.10 5.21 -16.13
N ALA A 308 11.93 5.83 -16.98
CA ALA A 308 13.11 6.55 -16.51
C ALA A 308 12.65 7.83 -15.80
N GLU A 309 13.11 8.08 -14.57
CA GLU A 309 13.00 9.43 -14.02
C GLU A 309 13.94 10.34 -14.83
N THR A 310 13.37 11.11 -15.75
CA THR A 310 14.15 12.14 -16.44
C THR A 310 14.40 13.26 -15.45
N ARG A 311 15.65 13.42 -15.02
CA ARG A 311 16.10 14.59 -14.26
C ARG A 311 15.65 15.87 -14.96
N ILE A 312 14.82 16.66 -14.29
CA ILE A 312 14.41 17.98 -14.72
C ILE A 312 15.36 19.00 -14.09
N ASP A 313 15.99 19.85 -14.92
CA ASP A 313 16.72 21.04 -14.46
C ASP A 313 15.84 22.28 -14.59
N TYR A 314 15.16 22.65 -13.51
CA TYR A 314 14.22 23.76 -13.48
C TYR A 314 14.86 25.11 -13.82
N TYR A 315 16.12 25.33 -13.47
CA TYR A 315 16.85 26.56 -13.82
C TYR A 315 17.05 26.65 -15.34
N THR A 316 17.39 25.52 -15.98
CA THR A 316 17.54 25.46 -17.44
C THR A 316 16.20 25.63 -18.15
N LEU A 317 15.13 24.96 -17.70
CA LEU A 317 13.77 25.17 -18.25
C LEU A 317 13.37 26.65 -18.21
N TYR A 318 13.52 27.29 -17.04
CA TYR A 318 13.20 28.69 -16.85
C TYR A 318 14.00 29.62 -17.79
N ASN A 319 15.32 29.39 -17.91
CA ASN A 319 16.17 30.23 -18.77
C ASN A 319 15.87 30.09 -20.25
N ASN A 320 15.40 28.92 -20.67
CA ASN A 320 14.88 28.64 -22.01
C ASN A 320 13.50 29.26 -22.27
N GLY A 321 12.93 29.97 -21.29
CA GLY A 321 11.64 30.65 -21.42
C GLY A 321 10.44 29.73 -21.22
N GLN A 322 10.64 28.53 -20.68
CA GLN A 322 9.56 27.63 -20.32
C GLN A 322 9.00 27.99 -18.94
N ASP A 323 7.74 27.65 -18.75
CA ASP A 323 7.00 27.93 -17.54
C ASP A 323 7.14 26.79 -16.53
N ILE A 324 7.30 27.13 -15.26
CA ILE A 324 7.23 26.18 -14.16
C ILE A 324 5.88 26.40 -13.46
N GLU A 325 5.02 25.39 -13.50
CA GLU A 325 3.70 25.42 -12.87
C GLU A 325 3.79 24.91 -11.43
N ILE A 326 3.23 25.69 -10.49
CA ILE A 326 3.19 25.34 -9.06
C ILE A 326 1.83 25.76 -8.51
N GLY A 327 0.96 24.80 -8.22
CA GLY A 327 -0.45 25.08 -7.96
C GLY A 327 -1.08 25.95 -9.07
N ASP A 328 -1.67 27.09 -8.69
CA ASP A 328 -2.26 28.05 -9.64
C ASP A 328 -1.24 29.12 -10.12
N LEU A 329 0.03 29.02 -9.71
CA LEU A 329 1.08 29.97 -10.06
C LEU A 329 1.89 29.48 -11.26
N LYS A 330 2.15 30.41 -12.17
CA LYS A 330 3.01 30.22 -13.33
C LYS A 330 4.30 31.02 -13.15
N VAL A 331 5.41 30.33 -12.89
CA VAL A 331 6.74 30.94 -12.73
C VAL A 331 7.44 31.00 -14.08
N ASN A 332 7.68 32.20 -14.59
CA ASN A 332 8.22 32.41 -15.93
C ASN A 332 9.18 33.60 -16.00
N LYS A 333 9.95 33.65 -17.10
CA LYS A 333 11.02 34.65 -17.30
C LYS A 333 10.51 36.09 -17.44
N ASN A 334 9.33 36.26 -18.04
CA ASN A 334 8.74 37.60 -18.23
C ASN A 334 8.32 38.23 -16.90
N ASP A 335 7.80 37.42 -15.97
CA ASP A 335 7.28 37.89 -14.70
C ASP A 335 8.35 38.01 -13.59
N TYR A 336 9.38 37.16 -13.63
CA TYR A 336 10.39 37.07 -12.56
C TYR A 336 11.79 37.55 -12.96
N GLY A 337 12.05 37.79 -14.25
CA GLY A 337 13.31 38.36 -14.73
C GLY A 337 14.53 37.46 -14.55
N THR A 338 15.57 37.97 -13.89
CA THR A 338 16.80 37.20 -13.65
C THR A 338 16.72 36.55 -12.26
N PRO A 339 16.78 35.21 -12.16
CA PRO A 339 16.68 34.53 -10.88
C PRO A 339 18.03 34.53 -10.14
N ILE A 340 17.99 34.32 -8.84
CA ILE A 340 19.17 34.04 -8.02
C ILE A 340 19.45 32.54 -8.09
N LEU A 341 20.68 32.16 -8.43
CA LEU A 341 21.13 30.77 -8.45
C LEU A 341 22.23 30.57 -7.41
N TYR A 342 22.02 29.62 -6.50
CA TYR A 342 23.05 29.16 -5.57
C TYR A 342 23.57 27.80 -6.02
N LYS A 343 24.82 27.74 -6.47
CA LYS A 343 25.45 26.53 -6.97
C LYS A 343 26.25 25.83 -5.89
N ALA A 344 26.24 24.50 -5.90
CA ALA A 344 26.95 23.71 -4.90
C ALA A 344 28.46 23.93 -4.92
N ALA A 345 29.04 24.12 -6.11
CA ALA A 345 30.47 24.37 -6.27
C ALA A 345 30.94 25.72 -5.68
N ASP A 346 30.01 26.65 -5.43
CA ASP A 346 30.33 28.01 -4.96
C ASP A 346 30.26 28.13 -3.42
N MET A 347 29.94 27.03 -2.70
CA MET A 347 29.66 27.05 -1.26
C MET A 347 30.42 25.97 -0.49
N THR A 348 30.93 26.33 0.69
CA THR A 348 31.66 25.43 1.60
C THR A 348 31.10 25.43 3.02
N GLU A 349 30.10 26.26 3.32
CA GLU A 349 29.49 26.45 4.64
C GLU A 349 27.98 26.71 4.49
N GLU A 350 27.25 26.75 5.62
CA GLU A 350 25.82 27.13 5.64
C GLU A 350 25.58 28.48 4.95
N LEU A 351 24.57 28.55 4.08
CA LEU A 351 24.19 29.80 3.42
C LEU A 351 22.90 30.37 4.02
N ASN A 352 22.96 31.62 4.49
CA ASN A 352 21.80 32.29 5.06
C ASN A 352 20.97 33.05 4.00
N LEU A 353 19.73 32.61 3.76
CA LEU A 353 18.81 33.21 2.77
C LEU A 353 18.08 34.46 3.28
N MET A 354 18.31 34.88 4.54
CA MET A 354 17.57 35.96 5.20
C MET A 354 17.56 37.26 4.37
N ASN A 355 18.68 37.61 3.75
CA ASN A 355 18.81 38.83 2.96
C ASN A 355 18.04 38.79 1.64
N ASP A 356 17.70 37.61 1.13
CA ASP A 356 17.02 37.44 -0.15
C ASP A 356 15.51 37.37 0.01
N ILE A 357 15.02 36.88 1.16
CA ILE A 357 13.60 36.60 1.37
C ILE A 357 12.89 37.61 2.30
N SER A 358 13.61 38.24 3.23
CA SER A 358 12.98 39.05 4.29
C SER A 358 12.91 40.52 3.89
N GLN A 359 11.77 41.15 4.18
CA GLN A 359 11.49 42.59 3.97
C GLN A 359 11.68 43.06 2.53
N LYS A 360 11.25 42.24 1.56
CA LYS A 360 11.30 42.52 0.12
C LYS A 360 10.03 43.16 -0.43
N ALA A 361 9.46 44.12 0.30
CA ALA A 361 8.14 44.69 0.04
C ALA A 361 7.85 44.93 -1.45
N GLY A 362 6.83 44.25 -2.00
CA GLY A 362 6.39 44.40 -3.39
C GLY A 362 7.29 43.76 -4.46
N ALA A 363 8.40 43.12 -4.09
CA ALA A 363 9.28 42.43 -5.04
C ALA A 363 8.74 41.03 -5.42
N LYS A 364 9.20 40.54 -6.56
CA LYS A 364 9.16 39.12 -6.94
C LYS A 364 10.58 38.57 -6.88
N VAL A 365 10.80 37.55 -6.07
CA VAL A 365 12.13 36.93 -5.88
C VAL A 365 12.02 35.45 -6.25
N LEU A 366 12.93 35.00 -7.12
CA LEU A 366 13.02 33.60 -7.55
C LEU A 366 14.43 33.08 -7.26
N LEU A 367 14.50 32.01 -6.46
CA LEU A 367 15.71 31.34 -6.07
C LEU A 367 15.74 29.92 -6.65
N PHE A 368 16.84 29.54 -7.27
CA PHE A 368 17.18 28.15 -7.59
C PHE A 368 18.33 27.69 -6.70
N LEU A 369 18.12 26.58 -6.01
CA LEU A 369 19.05 26.04 -5.03
C LEU A 369 19.63 24.72 -5.56
N GLU A 370 20.95 24.57 -5.56
CA GLU A 370 21.60 23.27 -5.73
C GLU A 370 21.87 22.61 -4.38
N ASN A 371 21.74 21.29 -4.35
CA ASN A 371 22.07 20.49 -3.18
C ASN A 371 23.60 20.30 -3.09
N GLY A 372 24.15 20.29 -1.88
CA GLY A 372 25.58 20.11 -1.63
C GLY A 372 25.83 19.70 -0.18
N GLU A 373 27.09 19.72 0.27
CA GLU A 373 27.48 19.37 1.66
C GLU A 373 27.19 20.51 2.68
N TYR A 374 26.15 21.31 2.42
CA TYR A 374 25.77 22.47 3.24
C TYR A 374 24.25 22.61 3.28
N ASN A 375 23.75 23.32 4.29
CA ASN A 375 22.33 23.66 4.42
C ASN A 375 22.09 25.13 4.07
N PHE A 376 20.95 25.42 3.45
CA PHE A 376 20.40 26.77 3.39
C PHE A 376 19.69 27.06 4.71
N ILE A 377 20.05 28.13 5.40
CA ILE A 377 19.50 28.47 6.72
C ILE A 377 18.75 29.80 6.70
N VAL A 378 17.90 29.98 7.71
CA VAL A 378 17.35 31.29 8.07
C VAL A 378 17.43 31.43 9.58
N ASP A 379 18.41 32.19 10.06
CA ASP A 379 18.82 32.26 11.47
C ASP A 379 18.04 33.29 12.32
N LYS A 380 17.21 34.10 11.67
CA LYS A 380 16.43 35.19 12.25
C LYS A 380 14.96 35.07 11.83
N ILE A 381 14.09 35.82 12.50
CA ILE A 381 12.68 35.92 12.12
C ILE A 381 12.57 36.59 10.74
N ALA A 382 12.27 35.82 9.70
CA ALA A 382 12.03 36.35 8.36
C ALA A 382 10.67 37.05 8.30
N LYS A 383 10.62 38.23 7.68
CA LYS A 383 9.37 38.98 7.46
C LYS A 383 9.02 38.95 5.98
N ILE A 384 8.11 38.06 5.60
CA ILE A 384 7.72 37.84 4.20
C ILE A 384 6.60 38.83 3.84
N ASN A 385 6.92 39.79 2.98
CA ASN A 385 6.01 40.84 2.50
C ASN A 385 6.10 41.03 0.96
N ALA A 386 6.38 39.93 0.26
CA ALA A 386 6.76 39.87 -1.15
C ALA A 386 6.29 38.55 -1.78
N GLU A 387 6.45 38.40 -3.10
CA GLU A 387 6.27 37.11 -3.79
C GLU A 387 7.62 36.39 -3.87
N ILE A 388 7.81 35.36 -3.04
CA ILE A 388 9.05 34.58 -2.92
C ILE A 388 8.82 33.16 -3.44
N VAL A 389 9.65 32.73 -4.38
CA VAL A 389 9.66 31.37 -4.94
C VAL A 389 11.04 30.76 -4.73
N ILE A 390 11.09 29.57 -4.12
CA ILE A 390 12.32 28.82 -3.87
C ILE A 390 12.18 27.42 -4.47
N ILE A 391 13.07 27.07 -5.39
CA ILE A 391 13.02 25.82 -6.15
C ILE A 391 14.35 25.08 -6.01
N GLY A 392 14.32 23.80 -5.62
CA GLY A 392 15.48 22.92 -5.78
C GLY A 392 15.73 22.64 -7.26
N ARG A 393 16.92 22.98 -7.77
CA ARG A 393 17.21 23.06 -9.21
C ARG A 393 16.91 21.76 -9.96
N TYR A 394 17.21 20.61 -9.37
CA TYR A 394 17.15 19.32 -10.05
C TYR A 394 16.08 18.42 -9.42
N SER A 395 15.12 17.92 -10.19
CA SER A 395 13.98 17.15 -9.65
C SER A 395 14.37 15.87 -8.90
N ASP A 396 15.56 15.34 -9.15
CA ASP A 396 16.14 14.15 -8.51
C ASP A 396 16.98 14.49 -7.25
N SER A 397 17.06 15.77 -6.87
CA SER A 397 17.87 16.23 -5.74
C SER A 397 17.18 17.36 -4.99
N LYS A 398 16.95 17.18 -3.69
CA LYS A 398 16.29 18.14 -2.82
C LYS A 398 17.31 18.87 -1.93
N PRO A 399 17.63 20.14 -2.19
CA PRO A 399 18.48 20.93 -1.30
C PRO A 399 17.80 21.13 0.06
N THR A 400 18.61 21.10 1.13
CA THR A 400 18.10 21.27 2.50
C THR A 400 17.94 22.75 2.86
N LEU A 401 16.71 23.14 3.17
CA LEU A 401 16.35 24.40 3.83
C LEU A 401 16.08 24.12 5.31
N GLN A 402 16.84 24.74 6.20
CA GLN A 402 16.73 24.58 7.66
C GLN A 402 16.43 25.94 8.33
N PRO A 403 15.14 26.31 8.48
CA PRO A 403 14.73 27.49 9.23
C PRO A 403 15.07 27.33 10.71
N LYS A 404 15.80 28.28 11.31
CA LYS A 404 16.13 28.26 12.75
C LYS A 404 15.10 29.01 13.60
N LEU A 405 14.35 29.94 13.00
CA LEU A 405 13.27 30.69 13.64
C LEU A 405 12.06 30.84 12.70
N CYS A 406 10.92 31.23 13.25
CA CYS A 406 9.67 31.39 12.52
C CYS A 406 9.72 32.49 11.44
N TRP A 407 8.89 32.34 10.42
CA TRP A 407 8.71 33.30 9.33
C TRP A 407 7.32 33.94 9.44
N ASN A 408 7.30 35.26 9.45
CA ASN A 408 6.07 36.05 9.50
C ASN A 408 5.55 36.27 8.08
N LEU A 409 4.40 35.70 7.78
CA LEU A 409 3.64 35.89 6.54
C LEU A 409 2.81 37.17 6.68
N ILE A 410 3.31 38.28 6.15
CA ILE A 410 2.72 39.62 6.28
C ILE A 410 1.86 39.95 5.07
N SER A 411 2.41 39.81 3.87
CA SER A 411 1.72 40.00 2.58
C SER A 411 2.50 39.33 1.44
N GLY A 412 1.84 39.10 0.29
CA GLY A 412 2.50 38.47 -0.87
C GLY A 412 2.27 36.96 -0.97
N LYS A 413 3.27 36.22 -1.46
CA LYS A 413 3.19 34.76 -1.70
C LYS A 413 4.50 34.09 -1.29
N LEU A 414 4.42 32.83 -0.84
CA LEU A 414 5.58 32.01 -0.52
C LEU A 414 5.40 30.62 -1.15
N ILE A 415 6.35 30.25 -1.99
CA ILE A 415 6.29 29.02 -2.78
C ILE A 415 7.58 28.24 -2.60
N PHE A 416 7.44 26.95 -2.25
CA PHE A 416 8.52 25.98 -2.19
C PHE A 416 8.26 24.87 -3.20
N LYS A 417 9.28 24.50 -3.98
CA LYS A 417 9.25 23.33 -4.85
C LYS A 417 10.51 22.50 -4.74
N ASN A 418 10.37 21.18 -4.61
CA ASN A 418 11.49 20.24 -4.65
C ASN A 418 12.59 20.54 -3.61
N LEU A 419 12.20 20.72 -2.35
CA LEU A 419 13.11 21.01 -1.24
C LEU A 419 12.98 19.96 -0.14
N HIS A 420 14.07 19.77 0.61
CA HIS A 420 14.03 19.13 1.92
C HIS A 420 13.95 20.26 2.96
N ILE A 421 12.79 20.44 3.58
CA ILE A 421 12.56 21.43 4.63
C ILE A 421 12.76 20.74 5.99
N ASP A 422 13.95 20.89 6.55
CA ASP A 422 14.30 20.34 7.86
C ASP A 422 13.80 21.27 8.98
N MET A 423 12.80 20.81 9.73
CA MET A 423 12.22 21.55 10.86
C MET A 423 12.87 21.23 12.21
N SER A 424 14.00 20.51 12.25
CA SER A 424 14.69 20.12 13.49
C SER A 424 15.03 21.28 14.41
N GLN A 425 15.25 22.48 13.87
CA GLN A 425 15.53 23.70 14.64
C GLN A 425 14.27 24.46 15.10
N ILE A 426 13.09 24.12 14.55
CA ILE A 426 11.79 24.64 15.01
C ILE A 426 11.27 23.71 16.11
N ASN A 427 11.97 23.69 17.25
CA ASN A 427 11.72 22.76 18.35
C ASN A 427 11.50 23.44 19.72
N GLY A 428 11.73 24.76 19.79
CA GLY A 428 11.88 25.50 21.05
C GLY A 428 10.64 26.22 21.56
N ALA A 429 10.89 27.23 22.38
CA ALA A 429 9.91 28.20 22.89
C ALA A 429 9.96 29.51 22.08
N SER A 430 9.03 30.44 22.35
CA SER A 430 8.95 31.76 21.70
C SER A 430 8.90 31.64 20.16
N ASN A 431 9.94 32.11 19.45
CA ASN A 431 9.95 32.24 17.99
C ASN A 431 10.38 30.95 17.26
N ALA A 432 10.60 29.84 17.97
CA ALA A 432 10.86 28.51 17.40
C ALA A 432 9.71 27.52 17.70
N THR A 433 8.49 28.02 17.96
CA THR A 433 7.31 27.21 18.34
C THR A 433 6.43 26.79 17.17
N TYR A 434 6.72 27.29 15.97
CA TYR A 434 6.04 27.01 14.71
C TYR A 434 6.89 27.57 13.56
N LEU A 435 6.70 27.07 12.34
CA LEU A 435 7.46 27.58 11.19
C LEU A 435 6.89 28.91 10.68
N PHE A 436 5.58 29.00 10.51
CA PHE A 436 4.91 30.18 9.95
C PHE A 436 3.92 30.81 10.94
N ASN A 437 3.75 32.12 10.83
CA ASN A 437 2.67 32.85 11.52
C ASN A 437 2.35 34.13 10.75
N ASN A 438 1.31 34.86 11.15
CA ASN A 438 0.89 36.12 10.52
C ASN A 438 1.08 37.35 11.44
N ALA A 439 2.10 37.32 12.31
CA ALA A 439 2.42 38.47 13.16
C ALA A 439 2.80 39.68 12.29
N SER A 440 2.26 40.85 12.65
CA SER A 440 2.42 42.11 11.92
C SER A 440 1.79 42.13 10.52
N ALA A 441 0.94 41.15 10.18
CA ALA A 441 0.13 41.21 8.97
C ALA A 441 -0.79 42.43 8.96
N THR A 442 -0.87 43.10 7.82
CA THR A 442 -1.77 44.23 7.54
C THR A 442 -2.85 43.87 6.52
N GLU A 443 -2.74 42.70 5.91
CA GLU A 443 -3.65 42.11 4.94
C GLU A 443 -3.52 40.58 5.02
N SER A 444 -4.42 39.84 4.37
CA SER A 444 -4.27 38.38 4.25
C SER A 444 -3.16 38.02 3.26
N PHE A 445 -2.36 37.03 3.61
CA PHE A 445 -1.33 36.50 2.73
C PHE A 445 -1.97 35.81 1.52
N ASN A 446 -1.48 36.03 0.31
CA ASN A 446 -2.20 35.57 -0.88
C ASN A 446 -2.06 34.07 -1.11
N ASN A 447 -0.85 33.53 -1.00
CA ASN A 447 -0.62 32.11 -1.32
C ASN A 447 0.56 31.52 -0.55
N LEU A 448 0.34 30.36 0.07
CA LEU A 448 1.40 29.47 0.55
C LEU A 448 1.31 28.16 -0.24
N SER A 449 2.32 27.88 -1.07
CA SER A 449 2.40 26.65 -1.86
C SER A 449 3.65 25.84 -1.50
N ILE A 450 3.47 24.54 -1.30
CA ILE A 450 4.56 23.59 -1.07
C ILE A 450 4.31 22.39 -2.00
N GLU A 451 5.23 22.14 -2.91
CA GLU A 451 5.09 21.09 -3.93
C GLU A 451 6.36 20.21 -4.03
N ASP A 452 6.19 18.90 -4.12
CA ASP A 452 7.28 17.92 -4.27
C ASP A 452 8.36 18.03 -3.17
N CYS A 453 7.98 18.45 -1.96
CA CYS A 453 8.92 18.65 -0.85
C CYS A 453 8.89 17.51 0.17
N GLU A 454 10.02 17.35 0.86
CA GLU A 454 10.13 16.54 2.08
C GLU A 454 10.21 17.48 3.27
N ILE A 455 9.29 17.37 4.22
CA ILE A 455 9.27 18.18 5.44
C ILE A 455 9.50 17.21 6.61
N THR A 456 10.65 17.34 7.25
CA THR A 456 11.12 16.38 8.26
C THR A 456 11.28 17.02 9.62
N GLU A 457 11.42 16.17 10.65
CA GLU A 457 11.61 16.59 12.04
C GLU A 457 10.55 17.61 12.53
N MET A 458 9.31 17.44 12.08
CA MET A 458 8.23 18.33 12.47
C MET A 458 7.81 18.06 13.92
N GLN A 459 8.35 18.85 14.84
CA GLN A 459 8.00 18.79 16.28
C GLN A 459 6.91 19.80 16.67
N LYS A 460 6.61 20.75 15.77
CA LYS A 460 5.74 21.91 16.01
C LYS A 460 4.78 22.11 14.84
N ASN A 461 3.82 23.00 15.05
CA ASN A 461 2.83 23.37 14.03
C ASN A 461 3.52 24.03 12.83
N LEU A 462 3.01 23.78 11.63
CA LEU A 462 3.53 24.43 10.42
C LEU A 462 3.15 25.91 10.40
N PHE A 463 1.90 26.23 10.74
CA PHE A 463 1.39 27.59 10.82
C PHE A 463 0.57 27.83 12.09
N VAL A 464 0.70 29.02 12.67
CA VAL A 464 -0.13 29.49 13.79
C VAL A 464 -0.65 30.90 13.52
N THR A 465 -1.95 31.13 13.69
CA THR A 465 -2.49 32.51 13.71
C THR A 465 -2.02 33.25 14.96
N SER A 466 -1.42 34.41 14.76
CA SER A 466 -0.95 35.32 15.79
C SER A 466 -2.12 36.05 16.48
N SER A 467 -1.93 36.44 17.74
CA SER A 467 -2.92 37.17 18.53
C SER A 467 -3.08 38.64 18.12
N GLY A 468 -4.10 39.31 18.65
CA GLY A 468 -4.33 40.74 18.46
C GLY A 468 -4.95 41.06 17.09
N ASN A 469 -4.49 42.13 16.45
CA ASN A 469 -5.02 42.56 15.14
C ASN A 469 -4.79 41.53 14.02
N SER A 470 -3.85 40.61 14.19
CA SER A 470 -3.61 39.51 13.23
C SER A 470 -4.73 38.46 13.20
N LEU A 471 -5.70 38.48 14.13
CA LEU A 471 -6.81 37.52 14.16
C LEU A 471 -7.82 37.69 13.01
N THR A 472 -7.74 38.77 12.24
CA THR A 472 -8.60 39.02 11.07
C THR A 472 -7.94 38.69 9.73
N PHE A 473 -6.63 38.40 9.74
CA PHE A 473 -5.85 38.10 8.55
C PHE A 473 -5.49 36.61 8.51
N GLY A 474 -5.38 36.05 7.31
CA GLY A 474 -5.14 34.63 7.10
C GLY A 474 -4.24 34.37 5.91
N ILE A 475 -4.42 33.21 5.30
CA ILE A 475 -3.76 32.82 4.05
C ILE A 475 -4.87 32.46 3.06
N ASN A 476 -5.06 33.27 2.02
CA ASN A 476 -6.15 33.10 1.07
C ASN A 476 -6.09 31.72 0.41
N THR A 477 -4.93 31.28 -0.06
CA THR A 477 -4.72 29.95 -0.66
C THR A 477 -3.59 29.20 0.03
N ILE A 478 -3.88 27.97 0.45
CA ILE A 478 -2.91 26.99 0.93
C ILE A 478 -2.94 25.82 -0.06
N HIS A 479 -1.80 25.53 -0.69
CA HIS A 479 -1.65 24.46 -1.66
C HIS A 479 -0.49 23.54 -1.26
N LEU A 480 -0.81 22.30 -0.90
CA LEU A 480 0.14 21.25 -0.55
C LEU A 480 -0.04 20.09 -1.52
N LYS A 481 0.97 19.82 -2.34
CA LYS A 481 0.90 18.75 -3.33
C LYS A 481 2.16 17.91 -3.37
N ASN A 482 2.02 16.59 -3.48
CA ASN A 482 3.15 15.67 -3.62
C ASN A 482 4.20 15.76 -2.50
N ASN A 483 3.80 16.15 -1.29
CA ASN A 483 4.76 16.31 -0.19
C ASN A 483 4.78 15.10 0.73
N ARG A 484 5.91 14.89 1.40
CA ARG A 484 6.05 13.96 2.53
C ARG A 484 6.29 14.75 3.82
N PHE A 485 5.47 14.52 4.84
CA PHE A 485 5.59 15.14 6.16
C PHE A 485 5.93 14.06 7.19
N LEU A 486 7.16 14.07 7.70
CA LEU A 486 7.57 13.28 8.86
C LEU A 486 7.31 14.10 10.13
N LEU A 487 6.32 13.64 10.90
CA LEU A 487 6.01 14.18 12.20
C LEU A 487 6.88 13.52 13.27
N ASN A 488 7.37 14.34 14.18
CA ASN A 488 8.10 13.90 15.36
C ASN A 488 7.55 14.67 16.56
N ALA A 489 6.34 14.34 17.02
CA ALA A 489 5.64 15.12 18.04
C ALA A 489 6.04 14.69 19.47
N PRO A 490 7.02 15.32 20.14
CA PRO A 490 7.30 15.01 21.53
C PRO A 490 6.10 15.35 22.41
N ALA A 491 5.98 14.67 23.55
CA ALA A 491 4.97 15.00 24.55
C ALA A 491 5.13 16.46 24.99
N LYS A 492 4.02 17.20 25.11
CA LYS A 492 4.07 18.58 25.62
C LYS A 492 4.59 18.57 27.06
N THR A 493 5.40 19.57 27.41
CA THR A 493 6.03 19.71 28.73
C THR A 493 5.03 19.51 29.87
N GLY A 494 5.32 18.55 30.76
CA GLY A 494 4.47 18.25 31.91
C GLY A 494 3.21 17.44 31.60
N THR A 495 3.08 16.89 30.39
CA THR A 495 1.95 16.07 29.96
C THR A 495 2.43 14.83 29.20
N THR A 496 1.52 13.88 28.99
CA THR A 496 1.69 12.77 28.03
C THR A 496 1.05 13.09 26.67
N ASP A 497 0.62 14.33 26.45
CA ASP A 497 -0.13 14.72 25.24
C ASP A 497 0.83 15.00 24.08
N THR A 498 0.84 14.09 23.10
CA THR A 498 1.53 14.24 21.82
C THR A 498 0.53 14.72 20.78
N SER A 499 0.68 15.96 20.31
CA SER A 499 -0.23 16.52 19.30
C SER A 499 0.45 17.52 18.37
N ILE A 500 0.10 17.48 17.09
CA ILE A 500 0.47 18.50 16.10
C ILE A 500 -0.80 19.00 15.39
N VAL A 501 -0.85 20.32 15.18
CA VAL A 501 -1.84 20.95 14.32
C VAL A 501 -1.09 21.61 13.17
N LEU A 502 -1.20 21.10 11.94
CA LEU A 502 -0.44 21.66 10.80
C LEU A 502 -0.76 23.14 10.62
N PHE A 503 -2.05 23.47 10.45
CA PHE A 503 -2.54 24.85 10.42
C PHE A 503 -3.38 25.12 11.65
N ASN A 504 -2.76 25.72 12.67
CA ASN A 504 -3.44 26.11 13.88
C ASN A 504 -4.02 27.51 13.71
N LEU A 505 -5.33 27.55 13.50
CA LEU A 505 -6.07 28.78 13.24
C LEU A 505 -6.59 29.44 14.52
N GLY A 506 -6.16 28.94 15.68
CA GLY A 506 -6.40 29.49 16.99
C GLY A 506 -7.81 30.03 17.17
N LYS A 507 -7.89 31.28 17.61
CA LYS A 507 -9.11 32.06 17.76
C LYS A 507 -9.26 33.07 16.62
N THR A 508 -8.92 32.73 15.37
CA THR A 508 -9.20 33.63 14.24
C THR A 508 -10.68 34.01 14.27
N SER A 509 -10.95 35.31 14.10
CA SER A 509 -12.31 35.86 14.03
C SER A 509 -12.75 36.06 12.59
N ASN A 510 -11.94 35.67 11.60
CA ASN A 510 -12.25 35.79 10.18
C ASN A 510 -11.72 34.56 9.43
N MET A 511 -12.52 33.50 9.36
CA MET A 511 -12.19 32.29 8.60
C MET A 511 -12.23 32.50 7.07
N ASP A 512 -12.88 33.54 6.57
CA ASP A 512 -12.99 33.88 5.14
C ASP A 512 -11.66 34.41 4.60
N ALA A 513 -10.75 34.78 5.50
CA ALA A 513 -9.34 35.00 5.18
C ALA A 513 -8.58 33.72 4.76
N PHE A 514 -9.23 32.55 4.85
CA PHE A 514 -8.73 31.27 4.34
C PHE A 514 -9.71 30.75 3.28
N GLN A 515 -9.46 31.07 2.01
CA GLN A 515 -10.41 30.86 0.92
C GLN A 515 -10.28 29.48 0.27
N LYS A 516 -9.08 28.90 0.25
CA LYS A 516 -8.80 27.61 -0.40
C LYS A 516 -7.75 26.82 0.38
N LEU A 517 -8.09 25.58 0.74
CA LEU A 517 -7.14 24.56 1.20
C LEU A 517 -7.12 23.43 0.18
N THR A 518 -5.96 23.15 -0.39
CA THR A 518 -5.73 21.99 -1.26
C THR A 518 -4.62 21.14 -0.67
N MET A 519 -4.94 19.88 -0.41
CA MET A 519 -4.01 18.82 -0.07
C MET A 519 -4.23 17.67 -1.04
N ASP A 520 -3.36 17.56 -2.04
CA ASP A 520 -3.45 16.55 -3.08
C ASP A 520 -2.18 15.69 -3.10
N ASN A 521 -2.33 14.37 -3.02
CA ASN A 521 -1.22 13.45 -3.18
C ASN A 521 -0.09 13.60 -2.13
N ASN A 522 -0.41 13.88 -0.86
CA ASN A 522 0.59 14.00 0.21
C ASN A 522 0.64 12.77 1.12
N LEU A 523 1.81 12.49 1.68
CA LEU A 523 2.00 11.58 2.80
C LEU A 523 2.21 12.37 4.09
N ILE A 524 1.43 12.09 5.13
CA ILE A 524 1.67 12.58 6.49
C ILE A 524 1.81 11.38 7.40
N TYR A 525 2.93 11.25 8.10
CA TYR A 525 3.18 10.08 8.94
C TYR A 525 3.90 10.41 10.25
N ASN A 526 3.66 9.57 11.25
CA ASN A 526 4.39 9.57 12.51
C ASN A 526 4.67 8.10 12.92
N PRO A 527 5.83 7.76 13.51
CA PRO A 527 6.13 6.39 13.92
C PRO A 527 5.09 5.77 14.86
N VAL A 528 4.52 6.60 15.75
CA VAL A 528 3.48 6.20 16.72
C VAL A 528 2.20 7.00 16.53
N ALA A 529 1.04 6.46 16.92
CA ALA A 529 -0.22 7.20 16.83
C ALA A 529 -0.23 8.46 17.72
N ILE A 530 -0.40 9.63 17.12
CA ILE A 530 -0.48 10.93 17.79
C ILE A 530 -1.79 11.66 17.47
N LYS A 531 -2.16 12.66 18.28
CA LYS A 531 -3.31 13.52 17.98
C LYS A 531 -2.94 14.51 16.87
N GLY A 532 -3.72 14.54 15.81
CA GLY A 532 -3.46 15.32 14.63
C GLY A 532 -4.63 16.18 14.21
N GLN A 533 -4.35 17.39 13.75
CA GLN A 533 -5.29 18.20 12.99
C GLN A 533 -4.57 18.80 11.78
N ILE A 534 -5.17 18.71 10.61
CA ILE A 534 -4.67 19.38 9.39
C ILE A 534 -5.02 20.86 9.48
N PHE A 535 -6.30 21.15 9.75
CA PHE A 535 -6.84 22.50 9.75
C PHE A 535 -7.69 22.69 11.01
N GLY A 536 -7.11 23.34 12.02
CA GLY A 536 -7.65 23.40 13.38
C GLY A 536 -8.18 24.77 13.76
N TRP A 537 -9.48 25.01 13.59
CA TRP A 537 -10.20 26.17 14.14
C TRP A 537 -10.92 25.84 15.47
N THR A 538 -11.17 26.86 16.31
CA THR A 538 -11.84 26.69 17.62
C THR A 538 -13.28 27.19 17.61
N ASN A 539 -14.24 26.35 18.02
CA ASN A 539 -15.69 26.58 17.96
C ASN A 539 -16.29 27.58 18.96
N GLY A 540 -15.47 28.31 19.71
CA GLY A 540 -15.89 29.32 20.67
C GLY A 540 -15.68 30.77 20.19
N THR A 541 -15.16 30.96 18.98
CA THR A 541 -14.80 32.29 18.47
C THR A 541 -15.83 32.81 17.48
N ALA A 542 -16.45 33.95 17.80
CA ALA A 542 -17.35 34.66 16.90
C ALA A 542 -16.62 35.06 15.60
N GLN A 543 -17.29 34.87 14.45
CA GLN A 543 -16.73 35.17 13.13
C GLN A 543 -17.32 36.48 12.57
N SER A 544 -16.48 37.24 11.88
CA SER A 544 -16.82 38.46 11.14
C SER A 544 -15.97 38.54 9.86
N PRO A 545 -16.59 38.53 8.65
CA PRO A 545 -18.03 38.40 8.41
C PRO A 545 -18.56 37.07 8.97
N ASP A 546 -19.87 36.99 9.18
CA ASP A 546 -20.48 35.78 9.76
C ASP A 546 -20.67 34.68 8.69
N GLN A 547 -20.49 34.95 7.39
CA GLN A 547 -20.50 33.95 6.31
C GLN A 547 -19.09 33.72 5.78
N GLN A 548 -18.72 32.46 5.53
CA GLN A 548 -17.40 32.11 4.97
C GLN A 548 -17.54 31.27 3.70
N SER A 549 -16.54 31.38 2.82
CA SER A 549 -16.56 30.79 1.49
C SER A 549 -15.41 29.81 1.21
N ILE A 550 -14.78 29.24 2.25
CA ILE A 550 -13.64 28.33 2.08
C ILE A 550 -14.00 27.12 1.19
N LYS A 551 -13.08 26.77 0.30
CA LYS A 551 -13.07 25.54 -0.49
C LYS A 551 -12.01 24.59 0.05
N VAL A 552 -12.39 23.37 0.39
CA VAL A 552 -11.47 22.34 0.89
C VAL A 552 -11.40 21.19 -0.11
N LEU A 553 -10.17 20.83 -0.50
CA LEU A 553 -9.84 19.65 -1.28
C LEU A 553 -8.80 18.83 -0.51
N LEU A 554 -9.17 17.62 -0.09
CA LEU A 554 -8.28 16.62 0.50
C LEU A 554 -8.38 15.35 -0.36
N GLN A 555 -7.44 15.14 -1.27
CA GLN A 555 -7.50 14.07 -2.26
C GLN A 555 -6.21 13.26 -2.36
N ASN A 556 -6.31 11.95 -2.54
CA ASN A 556 -5.17 11.05 -2.75
C ASN A 556 -4.10 11.16 -1.65
N ASN A 557 -4.46 11.48 -0.41
CA ASN A 557 -3.47 11.59 0.67
C ASN A 557 -3.38 10.27 1.44
N THR A 558 -2.17 9.91 1.86
CA THR A 558 -1.93 8.84 2.83
C THR A 558 -1.61 9.46 4.17
N ILE A 559 -2.36 9.08 5.20
CA ILE A 559 -2.24 9.65 6.54
C ILE A 559 -2.06 8.51 7.53
N ILE A 560 -0.85 8.38 8.07
CA ILE A 560 -0.43 7.26 8.93
C ILE A 560 -0.17 7.78 10.33
N ASN A 561 -0.88 7.24 11.32
CA ASN A 561 -0.69 7.55 12.75
C ASN A 561 -0.84 9.02 13.14
N PHE A 562 -1.34 9.87 12.25
CA PHE A 562 -1.77 11.21 12.53
C PHE A 562 -3.29 11.18 12.72
N VAL A 563 -3.77 11.08 13.95
CA VAL A 563 -5.17 10.72 14.25
C VAL A 563 -6.01 11.94 14.58
N GLY A 564 -7.13 12.15 13.87
CA GLY A 564 -8.09 13.25 14.05
C GLY A 564 -8.87 13.28 15.38
N ALA A 565 -8.22 13.17 16.54
CA ALA A 565 -8.85 13.10 17.87
C ALA A 565 -9.74 14.32 18.21
N ASN A 566 -9.47 15.46 17.59
CA ASN A 566 -10.28 16.68 17.63
C ASN A 566 -10.56 17.19 16.20
N TYR A 567 -10.78 16.27 15.25
CA TYR A 567 -10.97 16.50 13.80
C TYR A 567 -9.67 16.70 13.00
N HIS A 568 -9.53 15.99 11.88
CA HIS A 568 -8.54 16.38 10.86
C HIS A 568 -8.85 17.78 10.31
N LEU A 569 -10.11 18.04 9.99
CA LEU A 569 -10.58 19.30 9.43
C LEU A 569 -11.67 19.89 10.33
N LYS A 570 -11.44 21.09 10.86
CA LYS A 570 -12.45 21.84 11.62
C LYS A 570 -12.59 23.23 11.02
N VAL A 571 -13.78 23.52 10.48
CA VAL A 571 -14.09 24.78 9.80
C VAL A 571 -15.38 25.40 10.35
N TYR A 572 -15.49 26.73 10.29
CA TYR A 572 -16.69 27.44 10.73
C TYR A 572 -17.83 27.28 9.73
N ASP A 573 -17.61 27.67 8.48
CA ASP A 573 -18.54 27.60 7.36
C ASP A 573 -17.73 27.23 6.09
N ALA A 574 -18.38 26.74 5.04
CA ALA A 574 -17.68 26.34 3.82
C ALA A 574 -18.56 26.48 2.57
N GLN A 575 -17.92 26.77 1.44
CA GLN A 575 -18.56 26.70 0.13
C GLN A 575 -18.57 25.27 -0.41
N SER A 576 -17.43 24.57 -0.30
CA SER A 576 -17.32 23.18 -0.77
C SER A 576 -16.30 22.39 0.05
N ILE A 577 -16.59 21.10 0.25
CA ILE A 577 -15.73 20.14 0.92
C ILE A 577 -15.63 18.89 0.05
N THR A 578 -14.46 18.69 -0.53
CA THR A 578 -14.11 17.50 -1.32
C THR A 578 -13.10 16.67 -0.56
N ILE A 579 -13.43 15.41 -0.26
CA ILE A 579 -12.55 14.47 0.42
C ILE A 579 -12.62 13.12 -0.28
N LYS A 580 -11.60 12.73 -1.04
CA LYS A 580 -11.65 11.52 -1.87
C LYS A 580 -10.35 10.75 -1.97
N LYS A 581 -10.45 9.44 -2.15
CA LYS A 581 -9.32 8.56 -2.44
C LYS A 581 -8.20 8.67 -1.42
N ASN A 582 -8.51 9.04 -0.18
CA ASN A 582 -7.50 9.09 0.89
C ASN A 582 -7.40 7.73 1.59
N ALA A 583 -6.21 7.41 2.05
CA ALA A 583 -5.92 6.24 2.87
C ALA A 583 -5.52 6.68 4.28
N PHE A 584 -6.29 6.26 5.29
CA PHE A 584 -6.02 6.56 6.69
C PHE A 584 -5.60 5.30 7.44
N TYR A 585 -4.53 5.42 8.22
CA TYR A 585 -4.04 4.39 9.12
C TYR A 585 -3.88 4.97 10.52
N GLY A 586 -4.33 4.23 11.53
CA GLY A 586 -3.97 4.51 12.92
C GLY A 586 -3.69 3.21 13.64
N ASP A 587 -2.60 3.19 14.42
CA ASP A 587 -2.16 2.03 15.18
C ASP A 587 -3.32 1.34 15.94
N PRO A 588 -3.58 0.04 15.71
CA PRO A 588 -4.63 -0.72 16.41
C PRO A 588 -4.52 -0.70 17.94
N SER A 589 -3.31 -0.52 18.49
CA SER A 589 -3.06 -0.40 19.92
C SER A 589 -3.45 0.96 20.50
N SER A 590 -3.68 1.96 19.64
CA SER A 590 -4.03 3.31 20.07
C SER A 590 -5.43 3.39 20.67
N ALA A 591 -5.54 4.05 21.83
CA ALA A 591 -6.83 4.35 22.45
C ALA A 591 -7.58 5.51 21.75
N LEU A 592 -6.93 6.20 20.81
CA LEU A 592 -7.49 7.37 20.12
C LEU A 592 -8.72 6.99 19.27
N SER A 593 -9.53 8.00 18.98
CA SER A 593 -10.59 7.95 17.98
C SER A 593 -10.31 9.05 16.96
N SER A 594 -10.68 8.86 15.70
CA SER A 594 -10.49 9.84 14.64
C SER A 594 -11.82 10.40 14.17
N ASN A 595 -11.87 11.71 14.00
CA ASN A 595 -12.95 12.40 13.31
C ASN A 595 -12.37 13.05 12.04
N LEU A 596 -13.02 12.88 10.89
CA LEU A 596 -12.50 13.43 9.63
C LEU A 596 -12.76 14.93 9.52
N CYS A 597 -14.02 15.34 9.58
CA CYS A 597 -14.38 16.73 9.32
C CYS A 597 -15.55 17.21 10.18
N ALA A 598 -15.52 18.47 10.61
CA ALA A 598 -16.64 19.17 11.22
C ALA A 598 -16.81 20.58 10.64
N VAL A 599 -18.06 20.88 10.24
CA VAL A 599 -18.53 22.22 9.84
C VAL A 599 -19.49 22.73 10.90
N TYR A 600 -19.27 23.94 11.43
CA TYR A 600 -20.00 24.43 12.62
C TYR A 600 -21.11 25.46 12.34
N LYS A 601 -21.26 25.92 11.09
CA LYS A 601 -22.32 26.81 10.65
C LYS A 601 -23.05 26.23 9.45
N ALA A 602 -24.38 26.34 9.47
CA ALA A 602 -25.27 25.85 8.41
C ALA A 602 -25.70 26.94 7.40
N GLY A 603 -25.03 28.10 7.39
CA GLY A 603 -25.47 29.29 6.67
C GLY A 603 -25.28 29.23 5.14
N SER A 604 -24.33 28.41 4.66
CA SER A 604 -23.88 28.44 3.25
C SER A 604 -24.25 27.22 2.42
N ASN A 605 -24.97 26.23 2.97
CA ASN A 605 -25.28 24.95 2.32
C ASN A 605 -24.08 24.39 1.50
N PRO A 606 -22.99 23.95 2.16
CA PRO A 606 -21.78 23.53 1.48
C PRO A 606 -22.06 22.42 0.47
N THR A 607 -21.42 22.47 -0.70
CA THR A 607 -21.42 21.33 -1.62
C THR A 607 -20.42 20.29 -1.11
N PHE A 608 -20.89 19.06 -0.89
CA PHE A 608 -20.06 17.96 -0.42
C PHE A 608 -19.76 16.98 -1.55
N ASP A 609 -18.50 16.57 -1.62
CA ASP A 609 -18.04 15.51 -2.51
C ASP A 609 -17.09 14.60 -1.75
N VAL A 610 -17.66 13.77 -0.87
CA VAL A 610 -16.95 12.91 0.08
C VAL A 610 -17.24 11.45 -0.26
N GLN A 611 -16.27 10.78 -0.85
CA GLN A 611 -16.43 9.40 -1.31
C GLN A 611 -15.09 8.70 -1.47
N GLU A 612 -15.14 7.36 -1.52
CA GLU A 612 -13.97 6.54 -1.88
C GLU A 612 -12.78 6.81 -0.96
N ASN A 613 -12.99 6.89 0.35
CA ASN A 613 -11.88 6.93 1.32
C ASN A 613 -11.82 5.60 2.06
N ILE A 614 -10.62 5.17 2.46
CA ILE A 614 -10.43 3.97 3.28
C ILE A 614 -9.75 4.31 4.59
N ALA A 615 -10.14 3.61 5.66
CA ALA A 615 -9.48 3.70 6.95
C ALA A 615 -9.25 2.30 7.55
N PHE A 616 -8.11 2.12 8.20
CA PHE A 616 -7.74 0.89 8.90
C PHE A 616 -7.09 1.17 10.27
N GLY A 617 -7.19 0.17 11.15
CA GLY A 617 -6.34 0.04 12.32
C GLY A 617 -7.05 0.31 13.65
N LEU A 618 -7.32 1.58 14.01
CA LEU A 618 -7.89 1.97 15.32
C LEU A 618 -9.02 1.03 15.78
N ALA A 619 -8.77 0.25 16.84
CA ALA A 619 -9.62 -0.87 17.22
C ALA A 619 -10.91 -0.44 17.94
N GLY A 620 -12.06 -0.92 17.44
CA GLY A 620 -13.38 -0.75 18.07
C GLY A 620 -14.41 -0.10 17.15
N SER A 621 -15.69 -0.46 17.33
CA SER A 621 -16.79 0.14 16.57
C SER A 621 -16.88 1.64 16.83
N GLY A 622 -16.95 2.45 15.77
CA GLY A 622 -17.13 3.90 15.87
C GLY A 622 -15.86 4.69 16.24
N LYS A 623 -14.67 4.07 16.17
CA LYS A 623 -13.39 4.77 16.36
C LYS A 623 -13.06 5.72 15.23
N TRP A 624 -13.45 5.37 14.02
CA TRP A 624 -13.42 6.27 12.89
C TRP A 624 -14.80 6.87 12.69
N VAL A 625 -14.86 8.20 12.67
CA VAL A 625 -16.06 8.98 12.47
C VAL A 625 -15.78 9.94 11.31
N ASN A 626 -16.62 9.93 10.28
CA ASN A 626 -16.43 10.86 9.18
C ASN A 626 -16.85 12.28 9.60
N PHE A 627 -18.15 12.49 9.76
CA PHE A 627 -18.73 13.74 10.27
C PHE A 627 -19.44 13.48 11.61
N PRO A 628 -18.99 14.09 12.73
CA PRO A 628 -19.57 13.89 14.06
C PRO A 628 -20.96 14.51 14.18
N SER A 629 -21.68 14.18 15.27
CA SER A 629 -22.96 14.81 15.62
C SER A 629 -22.87 16.34 15.78
N ALA A 630 -21.70 16.86 16.17
CA ALA A 630 -21.44 18.28 16.33
C ALA A 630 -21.33 19.06 15.01
N SER A 631 -21.16 18.37 13.87
CA SER A 631 -21.14 19.03 12.56
C SER A 631 -22.57 19.43 12.17
N THR A 632 -22.79 20.71 11.92
CA THR A 632 -24.08 21.30 11.54
C THR A 632 -24.44 21.04 10.08
N SER A 633 -23.45 20.76 9.23
CA SER A 633 -23.62 20.39 7.82
C SER A 633 -22.82 19.12 7.52
N ARG A 634 -23.38 18.24 6.67
CA ARG A 634 -22.81 16.91 6.36
C ARG A 634 -23.16 16.49 4.93
N PRO A 635 -22.37 15.59 4.33
CA PRO A 635 -22.75 14.93 3.08
C PRO A 635 -24.04 14.11 3.24
N SER A 636 -24.82 13.99 2.16
CA SER A 636 -26.08 13.25 2.12
C SER A 636 -25.94 11.78 1.75
N ASN A 637 -24.83 11.37 1.14
CA ASN A 637 -24.56 9.99 0.78
C ASN A 637 -24.28 9.11 2.02
N PRO A 638 -24.51 7.78 1.95
CA PRO A 638 -24.23 6.85 3.05
C PRO A 638 -22.80 6.98 3.61
N THR A 639 -22.65 6.82 4.93
CA THR A 639 -21.34 6.92 5.61
C THR A 639 -20.33 5.90 5.08
N THR A 640 -20.78 4.73 4.63
CA THR A 640 -19.96 3.68 4.00
C THR A 640 -19.34 4.12 2.69
N ASP A 641 -20.05 4.96 1.94
CA ASP A 641 -19.60 5.48 0.65
C ASP A 641 -18.57 6.60 0.87
N GLN A 642 -18.74 7.35 1.97
CA GLN A 642 -17.85 8.43 2.37
C GLN A 642 -16.49 7.92 2.88
N LEU A 643 -16.49 6.92 3.77
CA LEU A 643 -15.29 6.32 4.37
C LEU A 643 -15.56 4.84 4.69
N THR A 644 -14.86 3.96 3.98
CA THR A 644 -14.93 2.51 4.19
C THR A 644 -13.93 2.08 5.27
N TYR A 645 -14.43 1.48 6.34
CA TYR A 645 -13.61 0.89 7.39
C TYR A 645 -13.20 -0.53 7.02
N LEU A 646 -11.91 -0.75 6.88
CA LEU A 646 -11.37 -2.05 6.52
C LEU A 646 -11.14 -2.89 7.78
N THR A 647 -11.55 -4.15 7.74
CA THR A 647 -11.28 -5.14 8.80
C THR A 647 -9.92 -5.80 8.65
N GLU A 648 -9.36 -5.77 7.44
CA GLU A 648 -8.04 -6.29 7.11
C GLU A 648 -7.08 -5.14 6.78
N ASN A 649 -5.81 -5.33 7.12
CA ASN A 649 -4.77 -4.34 6.85
C ASN A 649 -4.65 -4.11 5.33
N PRO A 650 -4.84 -2.89 4.82
CA PRO A 650 -4.72 -2.60 3.39
C PRO A 650 -3.26 -2.47 2.92
N PHE A 651 -2.29 -2.43 3.83
CA PHE A 651 -0.87 -2.29 3.51
C PHE A 651 -0.19 -3.68 3.37
N ASN A 652 0.70 -3.84 2.39
CA ASN A 652 1.58 -5.02 2.29
C ASN A 652 2.78 -4.90 3.23
N ALA A 653 3.36 -3.69 3.28
CA ALA A 653 4.45 -3.32 4.17
C ALA A 653 4.26 -1.85 4.59
N THR A 654 4.72 -1.52 5.79
CA THR A 654 4.79 -0.14 6.27
C THR A 654 6.02 -0.01 7.14
N ASP A 655 6.99 0.78 6.69
CA ASP A 655 8.07 1.28 7.52
C ASP A 655 7.61 2.61 8.12
N PHE A 656 7.25 2.57 9.40
CA PHE A 656 6.78 3.75 10.11
C PHE A 656 7.88 4.78 10.39
N SER A 657 9.16 4.40 10.25
CA SER A 657 10.31 5.29 10.47
C SER A 657 10.63 6.13 9.23
N THR A 658 10.53 5.54 8.03
CA THR A 658 10.77 6.23 6.76
C THR A 658 9.49 6.70 6.07
N GLY A 659 8.34 6.21 6.53
CA GLY A 659 7.04 6.48 5.91
C GLY A 659 6.88 5.74 4.58
N ASP A 660 7.70 4.73 4.32
CA ASP A 660 7.57 3.92 3.12
C ASP A 660 6.46 2.90 3.31
N TYR A 661 5.57 2.81 2.32
CA TYR A 661 4.44 1.91 2.38
C TYR A 661 4.07 1.43 0.98
N SER A 662 3.35 0.32 0.93
CA SER A 662 2.65 -0.11 -0.28
C SER A 662 1.28 -0.65 0.06
N LEU A 663 0.29 -0.35 -0.78
CA LEU A 663 -1.07 -0.84 -0.62
C LEU A 663 -1.26 -2.16 -1.37
N LYS A 664 -2.11 -3.04 -0.83
CA LYS A 664 -2.57 -4.26 -1.50
C LYS A 664 -3.28 -3.90 -2.81
N ALA A 665 -3.24 -4.80 -3.79
CA ALA A 665 -3.77 -4.60 -5.14
C ALA A 665 -5.20 -3.98 -5.22
N PRO A 666 -6.18 -4.33 -4.36
CA PRO A 666 -7.51 -3.70 -4.39
C PRO A 666 -7.53 -2.22 -4.00
N TYR A 667 -6.47 -1.73 -3.38
CA TYR A 667 -6.40 -0.41 -2.75
C TYR A 667 -5.35 0.51 -3.39
N THR A 668 -4.71 0.11 -4.50
CA THR A 668 -3.63 0.91 -5.13
C THR A 668 -4.10 2.28 -5.61
N ASP A 669 -5.38 2.44 -5.91
CA ASP A 669 -5.98 3.70 -6.37
C ASP A 669 -6.27 4.69 -5.22
N TYR A 670 -5.95 4.33 -3.97
CA TYR A 670 -6.12 5.16 -2.78
C TYR A 670 -4.78 5.68 -2.27
N GLY A 671 -4.83 6.78 -1.53
CA GLY A 671 -3.66 7.38 -0.91
C GLY A 671 -2.71 8.01 -1.93
N MET A 672 -1.55 8.44 -1.43
CA MET A 672 -0.50 9.04 -2.24
C MET A 672 -0.02 8.02 -3.28
N GLN A 673 0.04 8.50 -4.51
CA GLN A 673 0.46 7.80 -5.71
C GLN A 673 1.91 8.21 -6.00
N ASN A 674 2.79 7.22 -6.13
CA ASN A 674 4.13 7.43 -6.67
C ASN A 674 3.95 7.82 -8.14
N ARG A 675 4.26 9.07 -8.49
CA ARG A 675 4.18 9.59 -9.84
C ARG A 675 5.51 10.16 -10.26
#